data_AF-A0A7K0VU39-F1
#
_entry.id   AF-A0A7K0VU39-F1
#
_cell.length_a   1.000
_cell.length_b   1.000
_cell.length_c   1.000
_cell.angle_alpha   90.00
_cell.angle_beta   90.00
_cell.angle_gamma   90.00
#
_symmetry.space_group_name_H-M   'P 1'
#
loop_
_entity.id
_entity.type
_entity.pdbx_description
1 polymer ?
#
loop_
_entity_poly.entity_id
_entity_poly.type
_entity_poly.pdbx_seq_one_letter_code
_entity_poly.pdbx_strand_id
1 'polypeptide(L)'
;MCGIICIVSRPSARPLPLAADLLDALEKSIAAGNIGAIADCATHVAAVDAALRGESGTAALVDNLQLVSGLVSRLDQLDAIALKAEQVLEAATGLSTQEVERRSNELIALRDATWSLRNDRLRTAKLVGELAGKSASDSARNAYLSIQQSFSALDRMEVRGRDSAGINLLVWGHGIDASDARVQPLLKGRLDDNLFTSGSVRVGAGARAWSFVYKAAAEIGELGDNTRAMRQAVTNDALLRLLVSQPGAKLSVLGHTRWASVGIISEANAHPVNSEEIDVDAALPYLVSALNGDVDNHADIKVRNGLKIAEPITTDAKVIPTVVARKNAAGADLVSAFRQTVGEFDGSVAIATASADEPNKVLLALRGSGQGLYVGIAEDRFIVASEPYGVVEETLRYVRMDGEALSDANNPSSRGQVIVLDGDLAGTVDGMSMLAYDGTDLGLNESHVAIAEVTTRDIDRGEHKHFLAKEIGEAPASFRKTLRGKIGERDGNLFASLDTSVVPQHVIDALSAGKIARIRVIGQGTAAIAGRSLVQLLRTLVDHRVQVDALPATELSGFQLQLDMSDTLVIAISQSGTTTDTNRTVDLARSRGASVLAIVNRRGSELAAKADGVLYTSDGRDVEMSVASTKAFYSQVSAGALLSCALSSALGSGTDAARHQLLTALRTVPDAMNRVLEMRPQIAQAARQFAPARRYWTVVGNGFNAVAAEEVRIKLSELSYKSIACDITEDKKHIDLSCEPMIFVCAAGLSDGTAADVAKEIAIFRAHKALPIVVATQGEQRFDAAAAVISVPQVDPSVAFILSVMVGHIFGYEAALAIDALARPLRACREVVEHAVERGGIGSELLVKVRAEIGVPATRFFDALTTGDYDGNLEPSTAVRVVTMLRDVMASDPLQSFQNNTGKISSPEALLDDLTASLTRSIDELTRPVDAIKHQAKTVTVGISRSDEGLLDRALVQAVLNAGVARDRLSYKTLKIIADLDAAVASVVGFTRYSIEGDVDGNSATVSVVDRGGIARELTSRVDRNSNLVGTKHRVASDRNVLVARGRRDGRTVIFVPETKGSLTTGITLLHVLFHDRLPAAVMRTVLQGYDDRFNRLVDWVTETEGSFREDRLAEVSVADLLILPITETADHWRTPTTGN
;
A
#
# COMPACT_ATOMS: atom_id res chain seq x y z
N MET A 1 7.81 -2.54 2.50
CA MET A 1 6.76 -1.56 2.82
C MET A 1 7.36 -0.60 3.83
N CYS A 2 6.81 0.60 3.98
CA CYS A 2 7.11 1.42 5.16
C CYS A 2 6.28 0.90 6.31
N GLY A 3 6.87 0.76 7.48
CA GLY A 3 6.18 0.17 8.61
C GLY A 3 6.44 0.94 9.88
N ILE A 4 5.41 1.55 10.45
CA ILE A 4 5.40 1.97 11.85
C ILE A 4 5.30 0.70 12.71
N ILE A 5 6.11 0.62 13.76
CA ILE A 5 6.00 -0.37 14.82
C ILE A 5 5.89 0.34 16.17
N CYS A 6 4.93 -0.04 17.02
CA CYS A 6 4.90 0.43 18.40
C CYS A 6 4.69 -0.75 19.34
N ILE A 7 5.39 -0.75 20.48
CA ILE A 7 5.15 -1.73 21.55
C ILE A 7 5.02 -0.99 22.88
N VAL A 8 3.88 -1.20 23.53
CA VAL A 8 3.62 -0.82 24.93
C VAL A 8 3.16 -2.06 25.68
N SER A 9 3.63 -2.24 26.91
CA SER A 9 3.41 -3.45 27.69
C SER A 9 3.23 -3.18 29.17
N ARG A 10 2.63 -4.16 29.85
CA ARG A 10 2.59 -4.29 31.30
C ARG A 10 3.32 -5.55 31.74
N PRO A 11 3.69 -5.69 33.02
CA PRO A 11 4.23 -6.93 33.55
C PRO A 11 3.25 -8.10 33.33
N SER A 12 3.76 -9.25 32.92
CA SER A 12 2.94 -10.46 32.77
C SER A 12 2.37 -10.93 34.10
N ALA A 13 1.08 -11.26 34.12
CA ALA A 13 0.41 -11.91 35.24
C ALA A 13 0.49 -13.45 35.16
N ARG A 14 1.01 -14.00 34.06
CA ARG A 14 1.01 -15.44 33.81
C ARG A 14 2.21 -16.12 34.47
N PRO A 15 2.00 -17.22 35.22
CA PRO A 15 3.11 -17.96 35.81
C PRO A 15 4.07 -18.49 34.75
N LEU A 16 5.32 -18.72 35.15
CA LEU A 16 6.32 -19.36 34.31
C LEU A 16 5.85 -20.78 33.94
N PRO A 17 5.81 -21.14 32.64
CA PRO A 17 5.43 -22.49 32.23
C PRO A 17 6.48 -23.52 32.69
N LEU A 18 6.03 -24.68 33.15
CA LEU A 18 6.91 -25.76 33.60
C LEU A 18 7.43 -26.57 32.40
N ALA A 19 8.73 -26.82 32.38
CA ALA A 19 9.38 -27.59 31.31
C ALA A 19 8.76 -28.98 31.09
N ALA A 20 8.38 -29.66 32.17
CA ALA A 20 7.73 -30.98 32.10
C ALA A 20 6.38 -30.91 31.38
N ASP A 21 5.52 -29.96 31.72
CA ASP A 21 4.19 -29.81 31.12
C ASP A 21 4.26 -29.53 29.62
N LEU A 22 5.23 -28.69 29.20
CA LEU A 22 5.46 -28.38 27.79
C LEU A 22 5.89 -29.61 26.99
N LEU A 23 6.83 -30.40 27.53
CA LEU A 23 7.35 -31.59 26.86
C LEU A 23 6.29 -32.71 26.82
N ASP A 24 5.56 -32.93 27.91
CA ASP A 24 4.47 -33.91 27.99
C ASP A 24 3.35 -33.59 27.00
N ALA A 25 3.01 -32.31 26.79
CA ALA A 25 2.03 -31.89 25.78
C ALA A 25 2.49 -32.22 24.34
N LEU A 26 3.77 -32.00 24.01
CA LEU A 26 4.30 -32.39 22.70
C LEU A 26 4.38 -33.90 22.52
N GLU A 27 4.65 -34.67 23.59
CA GLU A 27 4.61 -36.13 23.54
C GLU A 27 3.21 -36.66 23.26
N LYS A 28 2.18 -36.08 23.90
CA LYS A 28 0.77 -36.35 23.56
C LYS A 28 0.44 -36.01 22.12
N SER A 29 0.97 -34.91 21.59
CA SER A 29 0.83 -34.54 20.19
C SER A 29 1.43 -35.58 19.25
N ILE A 30 2.66 -36.03 19.52
CA ILE A 30 3.34 -37.05 18.69
C ILE A 30 2.54 -38.36 18.70
N ALA A 31 2.04 -38.78 19.87
CA ALA A 31 1.20 -39.97 19.99
C ALA A 31 -0.09 -39.84 19.15
N ALA A 32 -0.78 -38.70 19.20
CA ALA A 32 -1.97 -38.42 18.39
C ALA A 32 -1.67 -38.45 16.88
N GLY A 33 -0.52 -37.93 16.46
CA GLY A 33 -0.13 -37.87 15.05
C GLY A 33 0.16 -39.24 14.47
N ASN A 34 0.77 -40.12 15.26
CA ASN A 34 1.05 -41.49 14.86
C ASN A 34 -0.22 -42.34 14.65
N ILE A 35 -1.35 -41.98 15.30
CA ILE A 35 -2.65 -42.62 15.10
C ILE A 35 -3.52 -41.90 14.05
N GLY A 36 -3.00 -40.86 13.38
CA GLY A 36 -3.67 -40.13 12.31
C GLY A 36 -4.58 -38.98 12.75
N ALA A 37 -4.55 -38.58 14.03
CA ALA A 37 -5.35 -37.49 14.58
C ALA A 37 -4.63 -36.14 14.48
N ILE A 38 -4.53 -35.59 13.26
CA ILE A 38 -3.77 -34.36 12.97
C ILE A 38 -4.36 -33.12 13.65
N ALA A 39 -5.69 -33.03 13.76
CA ALA A 39 -6.35 -31.93 14.48
C ALA A 39 -5.94 -31.88 15.97
N ASP A 40 -5.88 -33.03 16.63
CA ASP A 40 -5.47 -33.15 18.04
C ASP A 40 -3.98 -32.78 18.19
N CYS A 41 -3.15 -33.13 17.22
CA CYS A 41 -1.75 -32.68 17.18
C CYS A 41 -1.67 -31.16 17.16
N ALA A 42 -2.33 -30.53 16.19
CA ALA A 42 -2.33 -29.09 16.03
C ALA A 42 -2.78 -28.38 17.32
N THR A 43 -3.81 -28.92 17.98
CA THR A 43 -4.33 -28.39 19.25
C THR A 43 -3.31 -28.45 20.37
N HIS A 44 -2.65 -29.59 20.58
CA HIS A 44 -1.63 -29.73 21.62
C HIS A 44 -0.40 -28.83 21.36
N VAL A 45 0.07 -28.76 20.11
CA VAL A 45 1.21 -27.90 19.75
C VAL A 45 0.85 -26.42 19.91
N ALA A 46 -0.36 -26.02 19.52
CA ALA A 46 -0.83 -24.64 19.70
C ALA A 46 -0.95 -24.25 21.19
N ALA A 47 -1.29 -25.18 22.07
CA ALA A 47 -1.29 -24.92 23.52
C ALA A 47 0.13 -24.68 24.06
N VAL A 48 1.13 -25.41 23.57
CA VAL A 48 2.55 -25.20 23.92
C VAL A 48 3.03 -23.86 23.37
N ASP A 49 2.65 -23.50 22.14
CA ASP A 49 2.93 -22.17 21.57
C ASP A 49 2.36 -21.05 22.43
N ALA A 50 1.07 -21.12 22.76
CA ALA A 50 0.40 -20.15 23.62
C ALA A 50 1.11 -20.00 24.99
N ALA A 51 1.53 -21.11 25.60
CA ALA A 51 2.27 -21.12 26.86
C ALA A 51 3.67 -20.50 26.73
N LEU A 52 4.27 -20.46 25.54
CA LEU A 52 5.60 -19.90 25.30
C LEU A 52 5.58 -18.47 24.73
N ARG A 53 4.43 -17.80 24.66
CA ARG A 53 4.35 -16.39 24.23
C ARG A 53 4.79 -15.40 25.31
N GLY A 54 5.07 -14.16 24.88
CA GLY A 54 5.30 -13.03 25.78
C GLY A 54 6.45 -13.20 26.76
N GLU A 55 6.38 -12.44 27.85
CA GLU A 55 7.41 -12.37 28.89
C GLU A 55 7.65 -13.74 29.56
N SER A 56 6.58 -14.39 30.05
CA SER A 56 6.69 -15.65 30.80
C SER A 56 7.26 -16.80 29.96
N GLY A 57 6.88 -16.88 28.68
CA GLY A 57 7.41 -17.89 27.77
C GLY A 57 8.88 -17.67 27.43
N THR A 58 9.26 -16.41 27.14
CA THR A 58 10.65 -16.04 26.89
C THR A 58 11.52 -16.33 28.12
N ALA A 59 11.04 -16.00 29.32
CA ALA A 59 11.75 -16.25 30.57
C ALA A 59 11.97 -17.75 30.87
N ALA A 60 11.06 -18.63 30.43
CA ALA A 60 11.23 -20.08 30.56
C ALA A 60 12.28 -20.68 29.61
N LEU A 61 12.49 -20.03 28.45
CA LEU A 61 13.38 -20.50 27.39
C LEU A 61 14.81 -19.93 27.50
N VAL A 62 14.96 -18.65 27.84
CA VAL A 62 16.27 -18.00 27.97
C VAL A 62 17.11 -18.72 29.03
N ASP A 63 18.36 -19.00 28.68
CA ASP A 63 19.32 -19.76 29.50
C ASP A 63 18.90 -21.22 29.87
N ASN A 64 17.84 -21.77 29.25
CA ASN A 64 17.37 -23.14 29.48
C ASN A 64 17.63 -24.08 28.28
N LEU A 65 18.89 -24.44 28.08
CA LEU A 65 19.32 -25.27 26.94
C LEU A 65 18.67 -26.66 26.90
N GLN A 66 18.38 -27.25 28.06
CA GLN A 66 17.76 -28.58 28.14
C GLN A 66 16.31 -28.56 27.63
N LEU A 67 15.51 -27.57 28.05
CA LEU A 67 14.16 -27.39 27.53
C LEU A 67 14.17 -27.12 26.03
N VAL A 68 15.03 -26.20 25.56
CA VAL A 68 15.15 -25.86 24.13
C VAL A 68 15.48 -27.11 23.30
N SER A 69 16.47 -27.90 23.72
CA SER A 69 16.84 -29.14 23.02
C SER A 69 15.70 -30.16 23.02
N GLY A 70 14.97 -30.29 24.13
CA GLY A 70 13.78 -31.13 24.23
C GLY A 70 12.70 -30.72 23.24
N LEU A 71 12.36 -29.42 23.19
CA LEU A 71 11.36 -28.88 22.26
C LEU A 71 11.75 -29.14 20.81
N VAL A 72 12.98 -28.81 20.39
CA VAL A 72 13.47 -29.03 19.02
C VAL A 72 13.34 -30.49 18.61
N SER A 73 13.75 -31.43 19.46
CA SER A 73 13.65 -32.87 19.18
C SER A 73 12.21 -33.37 18.96
N ARG A 74 11.22 -32.80 19.66
CA ARG A 74 9.80 -33.15 19.45
C ARG A 74 9.24 -32.47 18.21
N LEU A 75 9.64 -31.23 17.93
CA LEU A 75 9.24 -30.52 16.72
C LEU A 75 9.70 -31.25 15.44
N ASP A 76 10.93 -31.79 15.42
CA ASP A 76 11.43 -32.58 14.29
C ASP A 76 10.57 -33.83 14.02
N GLN A 77 10.06 -34.48 15.07
CA GLN A 77 9.14 -35.63 14.93
C GLN A 77 7.77 -35.20 14.40
N LEU A 78 7.25 -34.07 14.86
CA LEU A 78 5.97 -33.52 14.39
C LEU A 78 6.04 -33.07 12.93
N ASP A 79 7.16 -32.50 12.50
CA ASP A 79 7.36 -32.13 11.10
C ASP A 79 7.39 -33.37 10.19
N ALA A 80 7.98 -34.48 10.65
CA ALA A 80 7.94 -35.77 9.94
C ALA A 80 6.51 -36.35 9.86
N ILE A 81 5.72 -36.23 10.93
CA ILE A 81 4.30 -36.61 10.95
C ILE A 81 3.50 -35.76 9.95
N ALA A 82 3.69 -34.44 9.96
CA ALA A 82 3.02 -33.53 9.04
C ALA A 82 3.35 -33.84 7.58
N LEU A 83 4.63 -34.11 7.26
CA LEU A 83 5.06 -34.51 5.92
C LEU A 83 4.38 -35.81 5.46
N LYS A 84 4.32 -36.83 6.33
CA LYS A 84 3.65 -38.09 6.03
C LYS A 84 2.15 -37.89 5.79
N ALA A 85 1.49 -37.06 6.61
CA ALA A 85 0.08 -36.74 6.45
C ALA A 85 -0.22 -36.01 5.12
N GLU A 86 0.68 -35.11 4.69
CA GLU A 86 0.59 -34.45 3.38
C GLU A 86 0.65 -35.46 2.24
N GLN A 87 1.65 -36.37 2.25
CA GLN A 87 1.80 -37.40 1.21
C GLN A 87 0.56 -38.30 1.12
N VAL A 88 -0.04 -38.64 2.26
CA VAL A 88 -1.30 -39.40 2.29
C VAL A 88 -2.45 -38.60 1.70
N LEU A 89 -2.55 -37.30 1.99
CA LEU A 89 -3.58 -36.43 1.44
C LEU A 89 -3.41 -36.24 -0.08
N GLU A 90 -2.19 -36.13 -0.57
CA GLU A 90 -1.88 -36.01 -2.00
C GLU A 90 -2.19 -37.29 -2.79
N ALA A 91 -1.94 -38.46 -2.18
CA ALA A 91 -2.24 -39.75 -2.80
C ALA A 91 -3.72 -40.17 -2.70
N ALA A 92 -4.52 -39.47 -1.89
CA ALA A 92 -5.90 -39.85 -1.64
C ALA A 92 -6.79 -39.66 -2.88
N THR A 93 -7.52 -40.71 -3.25
CA THR A 93 -8.54 -40.70 -4.30
C THR A 93 -9.92 -40.93 -3.70
N GLY A 94 -10.96 -40.37 -4.32
CA GLY A 94 -12.36 -40.57 -3.89
C GLY A 94 -12.80 -39.83 -2.61
N LEU A 95 -11.95 -38.96 -2.05
CA LEU A 95 -12.38 -38.05 -0.98
C LEU A 95 -13.28 -36.95 -1.54
N SER A 96 -14.27 -36.52 -0.75
CA SER A 96 -15.06 -35.34 -1.08
C SER A 96 -14.20 -34.08 -0.98
N THR A 97 -14.54 -33.03 -1.73
CA THR A 97 -13.85 -31.73 -1.68
C THR A 97 -13.78 -31.19 -0.25
N GLN A 98 -14.89 -31.27 0.49
CA GLN A 98 -14.97 -30.83 1.89
C GLN A 98 -14.00 -31.60 2.80
N GLU A 99 -13.86 -32.91 2.60
CA GLU A 99 -12.94 -33.73 3.40
C GLU A 99 -11.47 -33.44 3.08
N VAL A 100 -11.14 -33.18 1.81
CA VAL A 100 -9.81 -32.74 1.40
C VAL A 100 -9.45 -31.39 2.01
N GLU A 101 -10.38 -30.43 1.99
CA GLU A 101 -10.18 -29.11 2.60
C GLU A 101 -10.04 -29.20 4.13
N ARG A 102 -10.89 -29.98 4.80
CA ARG A 102 -10.81 -30.22 6.25
C ARG A 102 -9.42 -30.75 6.65
N ARG A 103 -8.96 -31.84 6.02
CA ARG A 103 -7.65 -32.44 6.30
C ARG A 103 -6.49 -31.50 5.96
N SER A 104 -6.61 -30.72 4.88
CA SER A 104 -5.62 -29.71 4.54
C SER A 104 -5.53 -28.64 5.61
N ASN A 105 -6.66 -28.17 6.14
CA ASN A 105 -6.68 -27.15 7.20
C ASN A 105 -6.08 -27.67 8.50
N GLU A 106 -6.35 -28.92 8.86
CA GLU A 106 -5.73 -29.58 10.04
C GLU A 106 -4.21 -29.66 9.91
N LEU A 107 -3.72 -30.06 8.73
CA LEU A 107 -2.28 -30.10 8.46
C LEU A 107 -1.65 -28.70 8.49
N ILE A 108 -2.33 -27.70 7.93
CA ILE A 108 -1.88 -26.30 7.95
C ILE A 108 -1.76 -25.81 9.39
N ALA A 109 -2.75 -26.10 10.25
CA ALA A 109 -2.75 -25.72 11.65
C ALA A 109 -1.59 -26.37 12.43
N LEU A 110 -1.31 -27.65 12.20
CA LEU A 110 -0.16 -28.33 12.80
C LEU A 110 1.15 -27.65 12.39
N ARG A 111 1.33 -27.40 11.09
CA ARG A 111 2.53 -26.74 10.57
C ARG A 111 2.67 -25.29 11.05
N ASP A 112 1.57 -24.58 11.26
CA ASP A 112 1.59 -23.21 11.79
C ASP A 112 2.08 -23.23 13.24
N ALA A 113 1.58 -24.18 14.04
CA ALA A 113 1.96 -24.32 15.43
C ALA A 113 3.42 -24.78 15.58
N THR A 114 3.88 -25.76 14.79
CA THR A 114 5.30 -26.19 14.83
C THR A 114 6.23 -25.08 14.33
N TRP A 115 5.82 -24.34 13.30
CA TRP A 115 6.54 -23.18 12.81
C TRP A 115 6.67 -22.10 13.88
N SER A 116 5.57 -21.72 14.54
CA SER A 116 5.60 -20.63 15.51
C SER A 116 6.48 -20.97 16.71
N LEU A 117 6.42 -22.21 17.20
CA LEU A 117 7.36 -22.68 18.22
C LEU A 117 8.82 -22.56 17.78
N ARG A 118 9.15 -23.04 16.58
CA ARG A 118 10.53 -23.08 16.09
C ARG A 118 11.08 -21.70 15.73
N ASN A 119 10.33 -20.94 14.93
CA ASN A 119 10.80 -19.75 14.24
C ASN A 119 10.37 -18.44 14.89
N ASP A 120 9.35 -18.46 15.75
CA ASP A 120 8.94 -17.30 16.52
C ASP A 120 9.41 -17.43 17.97
N ARG A 121 8.95 -18.45 18.72
CA ARG A 121 9.22 -18.56 20.17
C ARG A 121 10.70 -18.85 20.47
N LEU A 122 11.25 -19.94 19.94
CA LEU A 122 12.64 -20.34 20.20
C LEU A 122 13.65 -19.34 19.62
N ARG A 123 13.40 -18.82 18.41
CA ARG A 123 14.22 -17.79 17.78
C ARG A 123 14.23 -16.51 18.61
N THR A 124 13.06 -16.01 19.03
CA THR A 124 12.97 -14.78 19.82
C THR A 124 13.63 -14.95 21.18
N ALA A 125 13.44 -16.08 21.87
CA ALA A 125 14.16 -16.35 23.12
C ALA A 125 15.69 -16.35 22.95
N LYS A 126 16.21 -16.97 21.88
CA LYS A 126 17.65 -16.93 21.56
C LYS A 126 18.14 -15.50 21.35
N LEU A 127 17.46 -14.71 20.52
CA LEU A 127 17.87 -13.34 20.18
C LEU A 127 17.73 -12.38 21.38
N VAL A 128 16.74 -12.59 22.25
CA VAL A 128 16.63 -11.88 23.53
C VAL A 128 17.81 -12.21 24.45
N GLY A 129 18.19 -13.49 24.56
CA GLY A 129 19.37 -13.90 25.32
C GLY A 129 20.67 -13.27 24.81
N GLU A 130 20.83 -13.16 23.48
CA GLU A 130 21.98 -12.49 22.85
C GLU A 130 22.02 -10.97 23.14
N LEU A 131 20.86 -10.30 23.12
CA LEU A 131 20.75 -8.86 23.40
C LEU A 131 20.95 -8.53 24.88
N ALA A 132 20.25 -9.26 25.75
CA ALA A 132 20.23 -9.02 27.19
C ALA A 132 21.55 -9.43 27.86
N GLY A 133 22.21 -10.46 27.34
CA GLY A 133 23.37 -11.07 27.96
C GLY A 133 22.98 -12.06 29.07
N LYS A 134 23.97 -12.81 29.55
CA LYS A 134 23.78 -13.83 30.59
C LYS A 134 23.35 -13.21 31.91
N SER A 135 22.43 -13.87 32.62
CA SER A 135 21.96 -13.46 33.95
C SER A 135 21.33 -12.07 33.99
N ALA A 136 20.74 -11.62 32.88
CA ALA A 136 20.00 -10.37 32.82
C ALA A 136 18.80 -10.39 33.79
N SER A 137 18.50 -9.24 34.40
CA SER A 137 17.32 -9.10 35.27
C SER A 137 16.02 -9.28 34.46
N ASP A 138 14.91 -9.53 35.15
CA ASP A 138 13.60 -9.70 34.52
C ASP A 138 13.20 -8.43 33.74
N SER A 139 13.42 -7.25 34.33
CA SER A 139 13.21 -5.96 33.67
C SER A 139 14.04 -5.82 32.39
N ALA A 140 15.31 -6.23 32.41
CA ALA A 140 16.15 -6.20 31.22
C ALA A 140 15.65 -7.19 30.16
N ARG A 141 15.29 -8.41 30.54
CA ARG A 141 14.76 -9.43 29.61
C ARG A 141 13.48 -8.97 28.93
N ASN A 142 12.55 -8.35 29.66
CA ASN A 142 11.30 -7.83 29.09
C ASN A 142 11.53 -6.61 28.18
N ALA A 143 12.46 -5.72 28.55
CA ALA A 143 12.88 -4.61 27.71
C ALA A 143 13.47 -5.09 26.36
N TYR A 144 14.41 -6.03 26.41
CA TYR A 144 15.02 -6.61 25.20
C TYR A 144 14.06 -7.50 24.40
N LEU A 145 13.05 -8.10 25.03
CA LEU A 145 11.95 -8.76 24.32
C LEU A 145 11.17 -7.77 23.45
N SER A 146 10.80 -6.61 24.00
CA SER A 146 10.08 -5.57 23.25
C SER A 146 10.93 -5.01 22.10
N ILE A 147 12.23 -4.81 22.34
CA ILE A 147 13.17 -4.40 21.28
C ILE A 147 13.28 -5.48 20.19
N GLN A 148 13.43 -6.75 20.59
CA GLN A 148 13.55 -7.86 19.65
C GLN A 148 12.30 -8.05 18.79
N GLN A 149 11.11 -8.00 19.41
CA GLN A 149 9.84 -8.07 18.69
C GLN A 149 9.70 -6.91 17.68
N SER A 150 10.16 -5.72 18.06
CA SER A 150 10.17 -4.57 17.15
C SER A 150 11.09 -4.81 15.95
N PHE A 151 12.27 -5.37 16.16
CA PHE A 151 13.17 -5.76 15.06
C PHE A 151 12.57 -6.85 14.18
N SER A 152 11.96 -7.89 14.76
CA SER A 152 11.29 -8.93 13.96
C SER A 152 10.15 -8.36 13.11
N ALA A 153 9.37 -7.40 13.64
CA ALA A 153 8.32 -6.73 12.88
C ALA A 153 8.90 -5.85 11.76
N LEU A 154 9.96 -5.08 12.04
CA LEU A 154 10.65 -4.28 11.03
C LEU A 154 11.22 -5.15 9.90
N ASP A 155 11.87 -6.27 10.21
CA ASP A 155 12.41 -7.22 9.21
C ASP A 155 11.34 -7.76 8.26
N ARG A 156 10.10 -7.98 8.75
CA ARG A 156 8.98 -8.44 7.91
C ARG A 156 8.33 -7.32 7.10
N MET A 157 8.39 -6.09 7.60
CA MET A 157 7.85 -4.92 6.90
C MET A 157 8.86 -4.35 5.90
N GLU A 158 10.17 -4.52 6.12
CA GLU A 158 11.22 -4.19 5.17
C GLU A 158 11.17 -5.16 3.98
N VAL A 159 10.88 -4.65 2.78
CA VAL A 159 10.81 -5.49 1.56
C VAL A 159 11.72 -5.00 0.43
N ARG A 160 12.55 -3.97 0.70
CA ARG A 160 13.33 -3.28 -0.32
C ARG A 160 14.85 -3.39 -0.17
N GLY A 161 15.36 -3.63 1.04
CA GLY A 161 16.79 -3.73 1.35
C GLY A 161 17.58 -2.42 1.25
N ARG A 162 16.95 -1.32 0.85
CA ARG A 162 17.53 0.01 0.74
C ARG A 162 16.51 1.02 1.24
N ASP A 163 16.89 1.87 2.20
CA ASP A 163 16.26 3.11 2.70
C ASP A 163 16.87 3.41 4.08
N SER A 164 16.05 3.87 5.02
CA SER A 164 16.39 4.18 6.39
C SER A 164 15.38 3.55 7.34
N ALA A 165 15.86 3.18 8.52
CA ALA A 165 15.02 2.69 9.60
C ALA A 165 15.50 3.25 10.93
N GLY A 166 14.60 3.30 11.90
CA GLY A 166 14.93 3.75 13.24
C GLY A 166 14.03 3.13 14.29
N ILE A 167 14.55 3.05 15.51
CA ILE A 167 13.78 2.76 16.71
C ILE A 167 14.10 3.82 17.77
N ASN A 168 13.07 4.26 18.48
CA ASN A 168 13.15 5.06 19.67
C ASN A 168 12.66 4.23 20.86
N LEU A 169 13.41 4.29 21.96
CA LEU A 169 13.11 3.61 23.22
C LEU A 169 12.88 4.66 24.29
N LEU A 170 11.70 4.68 24.90
CA LEU A 170 11.47 5.44 26.13
C LEU A 170 11.64 4.49 27.31
N VAL A 171 12.57 4.80 28.21
CA VAL A 171 12.89 3.99 29.39
C VAL A 171 12.57 4.78 30.65
N TRP A 172 11.76 4.23 31.55
CA TRP A 172 11.35 4.89 32.80
C TRP A 172 11.27 3.92 33.97
N GLY A 173 11.03 4.43 35.18
CA GLY A 173 10.88 3.60 36.39
C GLY A 173 12.19 2.99 36.92
N HIS A 174 13.33 3.28 36.30
CA HIS A 174 14.64 2.75 36.67
C HIS A 174 15.31 3.46 37.86
N GLY A 175 14.83 4.65 38.25
CA GLY A 175 15.30 5.37 39.45
C GLY A 175 16.74 5.90 39.40
N ILE A 176 17.31 6.09 38.21
CA ILE A 176 18.67 6.64 38.03
C ILE A 176 18.58 8.07 37.48
N ASP A 177 19.29 9.00 38.10
CA ASP A 177 19.35 10.41 37.68
C ASP A 177 20.48 10.67 36.66
N ALA A 178 20.34 11.70 35.84
CA ALA A 178 21.37 12.12 34.89
C ALA A 178 22.68 12.54 35.58
N SER A 179 22.63 12.97 36.85
CA SER A 179 23.80 13.30 37.65
C SER A 179 24.54 12.09 38.25
N ASP A 180 24.05 10.85 38.06
CA ASP A 180 24.70 9.65 38.59
C ASP A 180 26.11 9.46 37.99
N ALA A 181 27.10 9.20 38.85
CA ALA A 181 28.50 9.06 38.47
C ALA A 181 28.75 7.92 37.47
N ARG A 182 27.90 6.88 37.46
CA ARG A 182 27.97 5.77 36.50
C ARG A 182 27.48 6.18 35.11
N VAL A 183 26.60 7.19 35.05
CA VAL A 183 25.90 7.60 33.83
C VAL A 183 26.62 8.74 33.12
N GLN A 184 27.19 9.69 33.86
CA GLN A 184 27.90 10.85 33.31
C GLN A 184 28.94 10.50 32.21
N PRO A 185 29.80 9.48 32.36
CA PRO A 185 30.72 9.09 31.29
C PRO A 185 30.03 8.54 30.04
N LEU A 186 28.88 7.87 30.21
CA LEU A 186 28.12 7.22 29.15
C LEU A 186 27.18 8.17 28.40
N LEU A 187 26.85 9.32 28.99
CA LEU A 187 26.03 10.38 28.38
C LEU A 187 26.83 11.37 27.53
N LYS A 188 28.15 11.44 27.73
CA LYS A 188 29.01 12.46 27.11
C LYS A 188 28.87 12.45 25.59
N GLY A 189 28.47 13.59 25.01
CA GLY A 189 28.30 13.78 23.56
C GLY A 189 27.00 13.24 22.97
N ARG A 190 26.06 12.73 23.79
CA ARG A 190 24.79 12.15 23.32
C ARG A 190 23.58 13.07 23.47
N LEU A 191 23.70 14.13 24.28
CA LEU A 191 22.62 15.05 24.61
C LEU A 191 22.46 16.20 23.60
N ASP A 192 23.54 16.57 22.90
CA ASP A 192 23.63 17.84 22.14
C ASP A 192 23.53 17.67 20.61
N ASP A 193 23.06 16.51 20.14
CA ASP A 193 22.90 16.24 18.71
C ASP A 193 21.56 16.77 18.17
N ASN A 194 21.61 17.96 17.56
CA ASN A 194 20.45 18.62 16.95
C ASN A 194 19.82 17.86 15.77
N LEU A 195 20.51 16.87 15.20
CA LEU A 195 20.01 16.09 14.07
C LEU A 195 19.30 14.79 14.50
N PHE A 196 19.35 14.45 15.79
CA PHE A 196 18.71 13.26 16.36
C PHE A 196 19.09 11.96 15.60
N THR A 197 20.40 11.81 15.37
CA THR A 197 21.05 10.68 14.71
C THR A 197 21.26 9.49 15.65
N SER A 198 21.74 8.37 15.12
CA SER A 198 21.89 7.11 15.85
C SER A 198 22.76 7.27 17.10
N GLY A 199 22.28 6.80 18.25
CA GLY A 199 22.97 6.91 19.54
C GLY A 199 22.60 8.13 20.37
N SER A 200 21.83 9.08 19.83
CA SER A 200 21.31 10.23 20.59
C SER A 200 20.48 9.82 21.82
N VAL A 201 20.59 10.61 22.90
CA VAL A 201 19.82 10.45 24.13
C VAL A 201 19.16 11.76 24.52
N ARG A 202 17.92 11.70 25.03
CA ARG A 202 17.23 12.83 25.66
C ARG A 202 16.58 12.41 26.97
N VAL A 203 16.53 13.33 27.93
CA VAL A 203 15.95 13.09 29.25
C VAL A 203 14.71 13.96 29.37
N GLY A 204 13.55 13.35 29.58
CA GLY A 204 12.28 14.06 29.77
C GLY A 204 12.29 14.94 31.03
N ALA A 205 11.35 15.88 31.09
CA ALA A 205 11.24 16.82 32.20
C ALA A 205 11.10 16.07 33.55
N GLY A 206 11.93 16.44 34.54
CA GLY A 206 11.94 15.80 35.86
C GLY A 206 12.45 14.36 35.88
N ALA A 207 13.31 13.98 34.90
CA ALA A 207 13.89 12.64 34.76
C ALA A 207 12.87 11.49 34.61
N ARG A 208 11.64 11.80 34.15
CA ARG A 208 10.52 10.86 34.07
C ARG A 208 10.78 9.69 33.11
N ALA A 209 11.29 9.95 31.91
CA ALA A 209 11.68 8.93 30.95
C ALA A 209 12.90 9.35 30.13
N TRP A 210 13.73 8.39 29.74
CA TRP A 210 14.92 8.57 28.92
C TRP A 210 14.66 8.04 27.52
N SER A 211 14.84 8.90 26.52
CA SER A 211 14.68 8.61 25.11
C SER A 211 16.02 8.22 24.50
N PHE A 212 16.12 7.01 23.96
CA PHE A 212 17.26 6.51 23.18
C PHE A 212 16.81 6.34 21.74
N VAL A 213 17.63 6.73 20.77
CA VAL A 213 17.33 6.49 19.35
C VAL A 213 18.46 5.74 18.67
N TYR A 214 18.10 4.76 17.85
CA TYR A 214 19.02 4.00 17.02
C TYR A 214 18.48 4.08 15.59
N LYS A 215 19.32 4.51 14.67
CA LYS A 215 18.97 4.71 13.26
C LYS A 215 20.02 4.07 12.37
N ALA A 216 19.58 3.66 11.20
CA ALA A 216 20.43 3.26 10.10
C ALA A 216 19.85 3.84 8.81
N ALA A 217 20.70 4.34 7.93
CA ALA A 217 20.30 4.82 6.62
C ALA A 217 21.33 4.34 5.61
N ALA A 218 20.87 3.56 4.64
CA ALA A 218 21.70 3.02 3.59
C ALA A 218 20.96 3.15 2.25
N GLU A 219 21.53 3.94 1.34
CA GLU A 219 21.03 4.00 -0.04
C GLU A 219 21.24 2.67 -0.79
N ILE A 220 22.19 1.86 -0.32
CA ILE A 220 22.56 0.56 -0.87
C ILE A 220 22.64 -0.44 0.29
N GLY A 221 21.87 -1.52 0.22
CA GLY A 221 21.90 -2.61 1.20
C GLY A 221 21.12 -3.83 0.74
N GLU A 222 21.15 -4.88 1.55
CA GLU A 222 20.25 -6.03 1.47
C GLU A 222 19.18 -5.97 2.58
N LEU A 223 18.11 -6.73 2.41
CA LEU A 223 17.06 -6.87 3.42
C LEU A 223 17.63 -7.33 4.77
N GLY A 224 17.30 -6.57 5.83
CA GLY A 224 17.74 -6.82 7.20
C GLY A 224 19.04 -6.10 7.59
N ASP A 225 19.71 -5.38 6.69
CA ASP A 225 20.96 -4.68 7.04
C ASP A 225 20.73 -3.53 8.02
N ASN A 226 19.66 -2.75 7.84
CA ASN A 226 19.28 -1.68 8.77
C ASN A 226 19.01 -2.22 10.17
N THR A 227 18.20 -3.28 10.27
CA THR A 227 17.91 -3.94 11.55
C THR A 227 19.18 -4.52 12.19
N ARG A 228 20.09 -5.10 11.39
CA ARG A 228 21.37 -5.62 11.88
C ARG A 228 22.24 -4.52 12.48
N ALA A 229 22.34 -3.37 11.81
CA ALA A 229 23.09 -2.20 12.30
C ALA A 229 22.50 -1.67 13.61
N MET A 230 21.17 -1.47 13.67
CA MET A 230 20.49 -1.01 14.88
C MET A 230 20.62 -2.03 16.04
N ARG A 231 20.51 -3.33 15.75
CA ARG A 231 20.71 -4.41 16.74
C ARG A 231 22.11 -4.38 17.32
N GLN A 232 23.14 -4.16 16.49
CA GLN A 232 24.52 -4.02 16.95
C GLN A 232 24.68 -2.79 17.84
N ALA A 233 24.09 -1.65 17.47
CA ALA A 233 24.13 -0.43 18.27
C ALA A 233 23.47 -0.63 19.65
N VAL A 234 22.28 -1.24 19.70
CA VAL A 234 21.58 -1.59 20.95
C VAL A 234 22.41 -2.55 21.82
N THR A 235 23.02 -3.57 21.22
CA THR A 235 23.83 -4.57 21.94
C THR A 235 25.02 -3.94 22.66
N ASN A 236 25.62 -2.92 22.03
CA ASN A 236 26.82 -2.24 22.49
C ASN A 236 26.54 -1.04 23.41
N ASP A 237 25.27 -0.67 23.64
CA ASP A 237 24.91 0.49 24.47
C ASP A 237 24.90 0.14 25.97
N ALA A 238 26.01 0.48 26.63
CA ALA A 238 26.16 0.27 28.07
C ALA A 238 25.20 1.11 28.93
N LEU A 239 24.78 2.29 28.45
CA LEU A 239 23.86 3.15 29.19
C LEU A 239 22.45 2.55 29.19
N LEU A 240 21.97 2.14 28.01
CA LEU A 240 20.68 1.44 27.89
C LEU A 240 20.68 0.22 28.81
N ARG A 241 21.72 -0.62 28.73
CA ARG A 241 21.85 -1.83 29.56
C ARG A 241 21.80 -1.52 31.06
N LEU A 242 22.46 -0.44 31.51
CA LEU A 242 22.44 -0.02 32.91
C LEU A 242 21.01 0.34 33.37
N LEU A 243 20.26 1.10 32.57
CA LEU A 243 18.92 1.57 32.94
C LEU A 243 17.89 0.43 32.94
N VAL A 244 17.84 -0.38 31.88
CA VAL A 244 16.87 -1.48 31.78
C VAL A 244 17.12 -2.60 32.79
N SER A 245 18.35 -2.69 33.33
CA SER A 245 18.68 -3.67 34.37
C SER A 245 18.12 -3.32 35.74
N GLN A 246 17.67 -2.08 35.97
CA GLN A 246 17.17 -1.67 37.27
C GLN A 246 15.80 -2.29 37.59
N PRO A 247 15.54 -2.66 38.86
CA PRO A 247 14.21 -3.11 39.28
C PRO A 247 13.15 -2.04 38.97
N GLY A 248 12.04 -2.46 38.35
CA GLY A 248 10.94 -1.57 38.00
C GLY A 248 11.15 -0.76 36.72
N ALA A 249 12.28 -0.94 36.02
CA ALA A 249 12.47 -0.36 34.71
C ALA A 249 11.41 -0.87 33.72
N LYS A 250 10.76 0.06 33.03
CA LYS A 250 9.79 -0.17 31.96
C LYS A 250 10.30 0.45 30.66
N LEU A 251 9.84 -0.08 29.53
CA LEU A 251 10.26 0.36 28.21
C LEU A 251 9.10 0.31 27.22
N SER A 252 8.99 1.34 26.39
CA SER A 252 8.13 1.36 25.21
C SER A 252 8.98 1.59 23.96
N VAL A 253 8.51 1.07 22.83
CA VAL A 253 9.19 1.20 21.54
C VAL A 253 8.30 1.93 20.55
N LEU A 254 8.89 2.89 19.83
CA LEU A 254 8.35 3.42 18.58
C LEU A 254 9.43 3.21 17.51
N GLY A 255 9.12 2.51 16.43
CA GLY A 255 10.05 2.26 15.34
C GLY A 255 9.42 2.49 13.99
N HIS A 256 10.28 2.55 12.97
CA HIS A 256 9.86 2.82 11.61
C HIS A 256 10.85 2.26 10.58
N THR A 257 10.33 1.73 9.48
CA THR A 257 11.06 1.67 8.21
C THR A 257 10.52 2.75 7.26
N ARG A 258 11.40 3.61 6.77
CA ARG A 258 11.03 4.75 5.92
C ARG A 258 11.13 4.39 4.44
N TRP A 259 10.28 5.03 3.64
CA TRP A 259 10.50 5.21 2.21
C TRP A 259 10.57 6.70 1.96
N ALA A 260 11.71 7.19 1.51
CA ALA A 260 11.88 8.61 1.25
C ALA A 260 10.96 9.10 0.11
N SER A 261 9.84 9.74 0.46
CA SER A 261 8.97 10.53 -0.43
C SER A 261 9.33 12.02 -0.38
N VAL A 262 9.49 12.55 0.83
CA VAL A 262 9.91 13.92 1.13
C VAL A 262 11.19 13.90 1.97
N GLY A 263 12.29 14.41 1.42
CA GLY A 263 13.62 14.47 2.06
C GLY A 263 14.53 13.27 1.73
N ILE A 264 15.84 13.50 1.66
CA ILE A 264 16.83 12.48 1.25
C ILE A 264 16.89 11.28 2.22
N ILE A 265 17.53 10.18 1.79
CA ILE A 265 17.83 9.04 2.67
C ILE A 265 19.02 9.44 3.54
N SER A 266 18.77 9.69 4.83
CA SER A 266 19.81 9.98 5.83
C SER A 266 19.28 9.68 7.23
N GLU A 267 20.17 9.51 8.22
CA GLU A 267 19.74 9.27 9.60
C GLU A 267 18.88 10.39 10.17
N ALA A 268 19.21 11.65 9.85
CA ALA A 268 18.44 12.82 10.30
C ALA A 268 16.98 12.79 9.79
N ASN A 269 16.75 12.22 8.61
CA ASN A 269 15.42 12.08 8.02
C ASN A 269 14.75 10.73 8.32
N ALA A 270 15.48 9.76 8.87
CA ALA A 270 14.92 8.48 9.30
C ALA A 270 14.01 8.69 10.52
N HIS A 271 12.84 8.07 10.52
CA HIS A 271 11.92 8.15 11.65
C HIS A 271 12.31 7.10 12.71
N PRO A 272 12.00 7.32 13.99
CA PRO A 272 11.24 8.45 14.54
C PRO A 272 12.01 9.79 14.54
N VAL A 273 11.27 10.88 14.39
CA VAL A 273 11.75 12.27 14.52
C VAL A 273 11.26 12.85 15.85
N ASN A 274 12.03 13.75 16.48
CA ASN A 274 11.71 14.33 17.80
C ASN A 274 11.02 15.70 17.70
N SER A 275 10.52 16.25 18.81
CA SER A 275 9.83 17.56 18.86
C SER A 275 10.76 18.78 18.85
N GLU A 276 12.08 18.59 19.07
CA GLU A 276 13.04 19.68 19.30
C GLU A 276 13.18 20.64 18.11
N GLU A 277 13.40 21.91 18.43
CA GLU A 277 13.64 23.01 17.49
C GLU A 277 15.01 23.63 17.77
N ILE A 278 15.65 24.19 16.74
CA ILE A 278 16.89 24.97 16.91
C ILE A 278 16.57 26.41 17.34
N ASP A 279 17.46 27.03 18.11
CA ASP A 279 17.36 28.43 18.55
C ASP A 279 16.07 28.75 19.35
N VAL A 280 15.55 27.77 20.10
CA VAL A 280 14.38 27.91 20.98
C VAL A 280 14.75 27.53 22.41
N ASP A 281 14.70 28.50 23.34
CA ASP A 281 15.02 28.30 24.77
C ASP A 281 13.84 27.78 25.61
N ALA A 282 12.66 27.57 25.01
CA ALA A 282 11.48 27.12 25.74
C ALA A 282 11.56 25.62 26.06
N ALA A 283 11.40 25.26 27.33
CA ALA A 283 11.25 23.87 27.77
C ALA A 283 9.89 23.32 27.30
N LEU A 284 9.88 22.71 26.12
CA LEU A 284 8.71 22.04 25.55
C LEU A 284 8.67 20.57 25.96
N PRO A 285 7.47 19.95 26.01
CA PRO A 285 7.32 18.51 26.11
C PRO A 285 8.15 17.79 25.05
N TYR A 286 8.79 16.68 25.44
CA TYR A 286 9.61 15.89 24.52
C TYR A 286 8.78 14.76 23.92
N LEU A 287 8.55 14.83 22.62
CA LEU A 287 7.81 13.83 21.86
C LEU A 287 8.65 13.28 20.71
N VAL A 288 8.30 12.06 20.31
CA VAL A 288 8.80 11.42 19.08
C VAL A 288 7.62 11.00 18.22
N SER A 289 7.79 11.01 16.89
CA SER A 289 6.76 10.53 15.97
C SER A 289 7.33 9.85 14.75
N ALA A 290 6.55 8.94 14.18
CA ALA A 290 6.78 8.31 12.90
C ALA A 290 5.57 8.51 11.98
N LEU A 291 5.81 8.59 10.68
CA LEU A 291 4.81 8.84 9.66
C LEU A 291 4.94 7.83 8.51
N ASN A 292 3.81 7.25 8.14
CA ASN A 292 3.59 6.60 6.85
C ASN A 292 2.67 7.48 6.01
N GLY A 293 3.04 7.70 4.75
CA GLY A 293 2.36 8.65 3.86
C GLY A 293 2.99 10.04 3.93
N ASP A 294 2.27 11.04 3.43
CA ASP A 294 2.78 12.40 3.24
C ASP A 294 1.83 13.42 3.88
N VAL A 295 2.40 14.40 4.58
CA VAL A 295 1.69 15.63 5.01
C VAL A 295 1.86 16.67 3.90
N ASP A 296 0.89 16.74 3.00
CA ASP A 296 0.96 17.56 1.77
C ASP A 296 1.15 19.05 2.09
N ASN A 297 0.56 19.53 3.19
CA ASN A 297 0.60 20.92 3.62
C ASN A 297 1.68 21.22 4.70
N HIS A 298 2.70 20.35 4.86
CA HIS A 298 3.73 20.51 5.90
C HIS A 298 4.50 21.84 5.81
N ALA A 299 4.76 22.35 4.60
CA ALA A 299 5.46 23.61 4.38
C ALA A 299 4.66 24.79 4.95
N ASP A 300 3.34 24.80 4.74
CA ASP A 300 2.43 25.81 5.27
C ASP A 300 2.35 25.73 6.79
N ILE A 301 2.31 24.51 7.35
CA ILE A 301 2.30 24.27 8.80
C ILE A 301 3.59 24.79 9.44
N LYS A 302 4.74 24.52 8.82
CA LYS A 302 6.05 25.01 9.27
C LYS A 302 6.08 26.54 9.33
N VAL A 303 5.59 27.21 8.29
CA VAL A 303 5.54 28.68 8.22
C VAL A 303 4.53 29.26 9.21
N ARG A 304 3.30 28.76 9.23
CA ARG A 304 2.20 29.24 10.08
C ARG A 304 2.55 29.16 11.57
N ASN A 305 3.21 28.08 11.98
CA ASN A 305 3.67 27.90 13.35
C ASN A 305 5.05 28.51 13.61
N GLY A 306 5.75 29.04 12.59
CA GLY A 306 7.09 29.60 12.76
C GLY A 306 8.10 28.59 13.30
N LEU A 307 8.07 27.36 12.81
CA LEU A 307 8.91 26.28 13.30
C LEU A 307 10.37 26.44 12.87
N LYS A 308 11.32 26.17 13.77
CA LYS A 308 12.76 26.26 13.55
C LYS A 308 13.37 24.86 13.53
N ILE A 309 13.44 24.28 12.32
CA ILE A 309 13.95 22.93 12.08
C ILE A 309 15.37 23.01 11.48
N ALA A 310 16.30 22.20 11.99
CA ALA A 310 17.65 22.08 11.46
C ALA A 310 17.63 21.71 9.96
N GLU A 311 18.43 22.40 9.15
CA GLU A 311 18.39 22.31 7.68
C GLU A 311 18.56 20.88 7.10
N PRO A 312 19.42 19.99 7.65
CA PRO A 312 19.52 18.61 7.16
C PRO A 312 18.25 17.76 7.36
N ILE A 313 17.34 18.18 8.24
CA ILE A 313 16.03 17.54 8.45
C ILE A 313 15.03 18.15 7.47
N THR A 314 14.75 17.38 6.42
CA THR A 314 13.90 17.76 5.29
C THR A 314 12.59 16.97 5.21
N THR A 315 12.42 15.93 6.03
CA THR A 315 11.15 15.18 6.12
C THR A 315 10.02 16.02 6.68
N ASP A 316 8.86 15.89 6.05
CA ASP A 316 7.56 16.43 6.46
C ASP A 316 7.13 15.98 7.86
N ALA A 317 7.43 14.72 8.25
CA ALA A 317 7.08 14.15 9.55
C ALA A 317 7.55 14.97 10.76
N LYS A 318 8.59 15.80 10.61
CA LYS A 318 9.15 16.62 11.68
C LYS A 318 8.15 17.67 12.21
N VAL A 319 7.17 18.09 11.41
CA VAL A 319 6.14 19.04 11.88
C VAL A 319 5.22 18.42 12.95
N ILE A 320 5.07 17.09 12.96
CA ILE A 320 4.13 16.37 13.83
C ILE A 320 4.50 16.55 15.31
N PRO A 321 5.64 16.02 15.81
CA PRO A 321 5.94 16.09 17.24
C PRO A 321 6.16 17.54 17.70
N THR A 322 6.65 18.42 16.83
CA THR A 322 6.91 19.83 17.15
C THR A 322 5.61 20.63 17.37
N VAL A 323 4.59 20.48 16.51
CA VAL A 323 3.31 21.17 16.70
C VAL A 323 2.55 20.60 17.89
N VAL A 324 2.58 19.28 18.10
CA VAL A 324 1.98 18.65 19.29
C VAL A 324 2.61 19.18 20.57
N ALA A 325 3.94 19.26 20.63
CA ALA A 325 4.66 19.81 21.79
C ALA A 325 4.23 21.24 22.11
N ARG A 326 4.09 22.10 21.10
CA ARG A 326 3.65 23.49 21.28
C ARG A 326 2.21 23.60 21.77
N LYS A 327 1.27 22.83 21.19
CA LYS A 327 -0.13 22.83 21.64
C LYS A 327 -0.26 22.30 23.07
N ASN A 328 0.53 21.28 23.42
CA ASN A 328 0.55 20.74 24.77
C ASN A 328 1.13 21.75 25.78
N ALA A 329 2.22 22.42 25.43
CA ALA A 329 2.77 23.53 26.24
C ALA A 329 1.80 24.72 26.36
N ALA A 330 0.93 24.93 25.37
CA ALA A 330 -0.11 25.97 25.38
C ALA A 330 -1.38 25.60 26.18
N GLY A 331 -1.41 24.43 26.83
CA GLY A 331 -2.45 24.04 27.78
C GLY A 331 -3.44 22.98 27.28
N ALA A 332 -3.32 22.48 26.06
CA ALA A 332 -4.10 21.31 25.62
C ALA A 332 -3.53 20.03 26.27
N ASP A 333 -4.39 19.11 26.71
CA ASP A 333 -3.92 17.78 27.11
C ASP A 333 -3.29 17.04 25.92
N LEU A 334 -2.47 16.02 26.18
CA LEU A 334 -1.68 15.34 25.16
C LEU A 334 -2.54 14.76 24.01
N VAL A 335 -3.70 14.17 24.33
CA VAL A 335 -4.61 13.57 23.34
C VAL A 335 -5.26 14.66 22.49
N SER A 336 -5.74 15.73 23.12
CA SER A 336 -6.32 16.88 22.41
C SER A 336 -5.28 17.59 21.54
N ALA A 337 -4.06 17.79 22.03
CA ALA A 337 -2.96 18.40 21.28
C ALA A 337 -2.61 17.58 20.04
N PHE A 338 -2.54 16.25 20.16
CA PHE A 338 -2.32 15.34 19.05
C PHE A 338 -3.47 15.37 18.04
N ARG A 339 -4.72 15.19 18.48
CA ARG A 339 -5.91 15.20 17.63
C ARG A 339 -6.05 16.51 16.84
N GLN A 340 -5.90 17.65 17.51
CA GLN A 340 -5.98 18.96 16.86
C GLN A 340 -4.87 19.13 15.81
N THR A 341 -3.66 18.63 16.10
CA THR A 341 -2.54 18.70 15.16
C THR A 341 -2.82 17.87 13.89
N VAL A 342 -3.22 16.60 14.05
CA VAL A 342 -3.48 15.74 12.88
C VAL A 342 -4.72 16.16 12.08
N GLY A 343 -5.66 16.87 12.71
CA GLY A 343 -6.82 17.49 12.05
C GLY A 343 -6.44 18.61 11.08
N GLU A 344 -5.26 19.23 11.23
CA GLU A 344 -4.77 20.28 10.33
C GLU A 344 -4.07 19.73 9.07
N PHE A 345 -3.80 18.42 9.01
CA PHE A 345 -3.01 17.83 7.93
C PHE A 345 -3.83 17.55 6.68
N ASP A 346 -3.25 17.85 5.52
CA ASP A 346 -3.74 17.38 4.23
C ASP A 346 -2.88 16.21 3.75
N GLY A 347 -3.49 15.26 3.03
CA GLY A 347 -2.84 14.05 2.53
C GLY A 347 -3.40 12.76 3.12
N SER A 348 -2.72 11.64 2.83
CA SER A 348 -3.02 10.33 3.41
C SER A 348 -1.90 9.97 4.38
N VAL A 349 -2.24 9.87 5.66
CA VAL A 349 -1.27 9.76 6.75
C VAL A 349 -1.65 8.65 7.73
N ALA A 350 -0.65 7.89 8.16
CA ALA A 350 -0.68 7.01 9.32
C ALA A 350 0.43 7.47 10.26
N ILE A 351 0.09 7.82 11.50
CA ILE A 351 1.00 8.49 12.43
C ILE A 351 1.02 7.71 13.74
N ALA A 352 2.20 7.57 14.32
CA ALA A 352 2.34 7.17 15.72
C ALA A 352 3.21 8.19 16.47
N THR A 353 2.77 8.56 17.67
CA THR A 353 3.44 9.54 18.54
C THR A 353 3.56 8.98 19.96
N ALA A 354 4.72 9.19 20.58
CA ALA A 354 4.98 8.88 21.98
C ALA A 354 5.59 10.10 22.69
N SER A 355 5.29 10.27 23.98
CA SER A 355 5.76 11.38 24.81
C SER A 355 6.60 10.87 25.98
N ALA A 356 7.73 11.51 26.26
CA ALA A 356 8.53 11.19 27.45
C ALA A 356 7.84 11.57 28.77
N ASP A 357 6.81 12.43 28.74
CA ASP A 357 6.05 12.83 29.92
C ASP A 357 4.97 11.80 30.29
N GLU A 358 4.45 11.08 29.28
CA GLU A 358 3.49 9.97 29.42
C GLU A 358 4.01 8.73 28.66
N PRO A 359 5.16 8.15 29.06
CA PRO A 359 5.88 7.14 28.26
C PRO A 359 5.14 5.81 28.13
N ASN A 360 4.10 5.60 28.94
CA ASN A 360 3.25 4.42 28.89
C ASN A 360 2.08 4.54 27.89
N LYS A 361 1.94 5.70 27.22
CA LYS A 361 0.90 5.92 26.21
C LYS A 361 1.49 6.08 24.82
N VAL A 362 0.78 5.51 23.84
CA VAL A 362 1.07 5.71 22.41
C VAL A 362 -0.20 6.21 21.73
N LEU A 363 -0.04 7.25 20.91
CA LEU A 363 -1.12 7.89 20.16
C LEU A 363 -0.97 7.52 18.69
N LEU A 364 -2.05 7.04 18.08
CA LEU A 364 -2.11 6.64 16.70
C LEU A 364 -3.12 7.51 15.96
N ALA A 365 -2.83 7.90 14.73
CA ALA A 365 -3.81 8.55 13.85
C ALA A 365 -3.77 7.95 12.44
N LEU A 366 -4.94 7.82 11.81
CA LEU A 366 -5.08 7.39 10.43
C LEU A 366 -6.08 8.28 9.70
N ARG A 367 -5.68 8.79 8.53
CA ARG A 367 -6.54 9.50 7.59
C ARG A 367 -6.20 9.11 6.15
N GLY A 368 -7.22 8.92 5.34
CA GLY A 368 -7.04 8.44 3.96
C GLY A 368 -7.11 6.92 3.87
N SER A 369 -7.39 6.40 2.67
CA SER A 369 -7.41 4.96 2.39
C SER A 369 -6.05 4.38 1.98
N GLY A 370 -5.01 5.21 1.83
CA GLY A 370 -3.71 4.81 1.27
C GLY A 370 -2.73 4.19 2.27
N GLN A 371 -2.99 4.32 3.57
CA GLN A 371 -2.14 3.83 4.66
C GLN A 371 -2.91 2.90 5.58
N GLY A 372 -2.20 2.10 6.39
CA GLY A 372 -2.80 1.16 7.34
C GLY A 372 -2.12 1.20 8.70
N LEU A 373 -2.90 0.97 9.76
CA LEU A 373 -2.44 0.70 11.12
C LEU A 373 -3.30 -0.42 11.73
N TYR A 374 -2.63 -1.37 12.36
CA TYR A 374 -3.20 -2.55 12.98
C TYR A 374 -2.68 -2.62 14.42
N VAL A 375 -3.60 -2.62 15.39
CA VAL A 375 -3.26 -2.74 16.81
C VAL A 375 -3.47 -4.18 17.23
N GLY A 376 -2.39 -4.96 17.30
CA GLY A 376 -2.36 -6.32 17.80
C GLY A 376 -2.57 -6.36 19.31
N ILE A 377 -3.46 -7.23 19.76
CA ILE A 377 -3.80 -7.46 21.16
C ILE A 377 -3.16 -8.78 21.62
N ALA A 378 -2.00 -8.69 22.27
CA ALA A 378 -1.33 -9.83 22.91
C ALA A 378 -1.55 -9.78 24.43
N GLU A 379 -1.27 -10.86 25.16
CA GLU A 379 -1.65 -11.01 26.57
C GLU A 379 -1.30 -9.83 27.50
N ASP A 380 -0.07 -9.33 27.40
CA ASP A 380 0.54 -8.32 28.27
C ASP A 380 1.00 -7.07 27.50
N ARG A 381 0.65 -6.95 26.22
CA ARG A 381 1.19 -5.91 25.33
C ARG A 381 0.27 -5.57 24.16
N PHE A 382 0.35 -4.32 23.71
CA PHE A 382 -0.11 -3.93 22.38
C PHE A 382 1.06 -3.87 21.42
N ILE A 383 0.86 -4.39 20.22
CA ILE A 383 1.84 -4.34 19.14
C ILE A 383 1.17 -3.67 17.95
N VAL A 384 1.60 -2.46 17.63
CA VAL A 384 1.07 -1.71 16.50
C VAL A 384 1.96 -1.96 15.29
N ALA A 385 1.39 -2.29 14.15
CA ALA A 385 2.12 -2.37 12.90
C ALA A 385 1.32 -1.76 11.74
N SER A 386 2.00 -1.31 10.70
CA SER A 386 1.31 -0.81 9.49
C SER A 386 0.68 -1.89 8.63
N GLU A 387 1.05 -3.16 8.86
CA GLU A 387 0.45 -4.34 8.23
C GLU A 387 0.27 -5.45 9.28
N PRO A 388 -0.68 -6.39 9.10
CA PRO A 388 -0.88 -7.51 10.03
C PRO A 388 0.39 -8.35 10.23
N TYR A 389 1.27 -8.38 9.24
CA TYR A 389 2.54 -9.12 9.28
C TYR A 389 3.45 -8.72 10.44
N GLY A 390 3.35 -7.47 10.91
CA GLY A 390 4.10 -7.00 12.07
C GLY A 390 3.51 -7.42 13.42
N VAL A 391 2.26 -7.92 13.48
CA VAL A 391 1.58 -8.32 14.72
C VAL A 391 1.48 -9.84 14.89
N VAL A 392 1.40 -10.59 13.78
CA VAL A 392 1.06 -12.04 13.77
C VAL A 392 2.08 -12.96 14.42
N GLU A 393 3.30 -12.47 14.71
CA GLU A 393 4.26 -13.22 15.52
C GLU A 393 3.74 -13.44 16.95
N GLU A 394 3.09 -12.44 17.55
CA GLU A 394 2.66 -12.51 18.94
C GLU A 394 1.15 -12.76 19.09
N THR A 395 0.34 -12.27 18.16
CA THR A 395 -1.11 -12.39 18.24
C THR A 395 -1.77 -12.34 16.87
N LEU A 396 -2.80 -13.16 16.69
CA LEU A 396 -3.68 -13.07 15.53
C LEU A 396 -4.82 -12.08 15.77
N ARG A 397 -5.05 -11.61 17.01
CA ARG A 397 -6.12 -10.67 17.34
C ARG A 397 -5.65 -9.25 17.10
N TYR A 398 -6.37 -8.48 16.28
CA TYR A 398 -6.03 -7.08 16.04
C TYR A 398 -7.27 -6.20 15.81
N VAL A 399 -7.13 -4.91 16.09
CA VAL A 399 -8.04 -3.86 15.62
C VAL A 399 -7.42 -3.18 14.40
N ARG A 400 -8.15 -3.08 13.29
CA ARG A 400 -7.72 -2.33 12.10
C ARG A 400 -8.32 -0.93 12.16
N MET A 401 -7.48 0.09 12.02
CA MET A 401 -7.95 1.47 11.87
C MET A 401 -8.52 1.71 10.46
N ASP A 402 -9.54 2.55 10.36
CA ASP A 402 -10.18 3.00 9.13
C ASP A 402 -10.05 4.53 8.99
N GLY A 403 -9.18 4.97 8.08
CA GLY A 403 -8.90 6.39 7.83
C GLY A 403 -9.98 7.14 7.05
N GLU A 404 -10.97 6.43 6.49
CA GLU A 404 -12.12 7.01 5.78
C GLU A 404 -13.41 6.94 6.61
N ALA A 405 -13.38 6.28 7.77
CA ALA A 405 -14.52 6.22 8.68
C ALA A 405 -14.99 7.63 9.07
N LEU A 406 -16.30 7.80 9.05
CA LEU A 406 -17.00 8.99 9.54
C LEU A 406 -17.70 8.61 10.85
N SER A 407 -17.67 9.51 11.83
CA SER A 407 -18.49 9.36 13.05
C SER A 407 -19.99 9.45 12.74
N ASP A 408 -20.34 10.25 11.74
CA ASP A 408 -21.68 10.40 11.16
C ASP A 408 -21.50 10.62 9.65
N ALA A 409 -22.24 9.90 8.83
CA ALA A 409 -22.25 10.05 7.37
C ALA A 409 -22.55 11.50 6.92
N ASN A 410 -23.22 12.30 7.76
CA ASN A 410 -23.54 13.70 7.50
C ASN A 410 -22.50 14.70 8.02
N ASN A 411 -21.43 14.23 8.68
CA ASN A 411 -20.35 15.06 9.23
C ASN A 411 -19.00 14.72 8.58
N PRO A 412 -18.71 15.26 7.37
CA PRO A 412 -17.44 15.01 6.69
C PRO A 412 -16.20 15.47 7.46
N SER A 413 -16.32 16.45 8.37
CA SER A 413 -15.21 16.92 9.21
C SER A 413 -14.76 15.92 10.27
N SER A 414 -15.56 14.89 10.56
CA SER A 414 -15.18 13.83 11.50
C SER A 414 -14.21 12.80 10.93
N ARG A 415 -13.89 12.91 9.62
CA ARG A 415 -13.10 11.90 8.90
C ARG A 415 -11.72 11.67 9.53
N GLY A 416 -11.39 10.41 9.70
CA GLY A 416 -10.13 9.95 10.28
C GLY A 416 -10.32 9.44 11.70
N GLN A 417 -9.40 8.58 12.13
CA GLN A 417 -9.44 7.93 13.43
C GLN A 417 -8.17 8.22 14.24
N VAL A 418 -8.35 8.44 15.53
CA VAL A 418 -7.30 8.48 16.54
C VAL A 418 -7.50 7.32 17.51
N ILE A 419 -6.47 6.52 17.77
CA ILE A 419 -6.47 5.52 18.83
C ILE A 419 -5.43 5.89 19.88
N VAL A 420 -5.82 5.88 21.15
CA VAL A 420 -4.90 6.01 22.29
C VAL A 420 -4.73 4.65 22.93
N LEU A 421 -3.48 4.24 23.13
CA LEU A 421 -3.12 3.00 23.82
C LEU A 421 -2.61 3.31 25.21
N ASP A 422 -3.13 2.59 26.22
CA ASP A 422 -2.65 2.62 27.60
C ASP A 422 -1.89 1.33 27.93
N GLY A 423 -0.58 1.43 28.14
CA GLY A 423 0.28 0.30 28.46
C GLY A 423 -0.06 -0.40 29.77
N ASP A 424 -0.66 0.28 30.77
CA ASP A 424 -1.01 -0.34 32.06
C ASP A 424 -2.21 -1.31 31.92
N LEU A 425 -3.03 -1.13 30.88
CA LEU A 425 -4.16 -2.00 30.52
C LEU A 425 -3.87 -2.86 29.28
N ALA A 426 -2.59 -2.98 28.90
CA ALA A 426 -2.21 -3.67 27.68
C ALA A 426 -2.69 -5.12 27.62
N GLY A 427 -3.16 -5.52 26.43
CA GLY A 427 -3.70 -6.84 26.15
C GLY A 427 -5.20 -7.01 26.30
N THR A 428 -5.91 -5.92 26.54
CA THR A 428 -7.38 -5.88 26.60
C THR A 428 -7.92 -4.76 25.73
N VAL A 429 -9.17 -4.87 25.24
CA VAL A 429 -9.79 -3.79 24.45
C VAL A 429 -9.98 -2.52 25.30
N ASP A 430 -10.19 -2.66 26.60
CA ASP A 430 -10.35 -1.57 27.56
C ASP A 430 -9.11 -0.68 27.69
N GLY A 431 -7.93 -1.17 27.30
CA GLY A 431 -6.70 -0.38 27.24
C GLY A 431 -6.58 0.52 26.01
N MET A 432 -7.66 0.65 25.22
CA MET A 432 -7.69 1.43 23.99
C MET A 432 -8.92 2.34 23.95
N SER A 433 -8.73 3.59 23.49
CA SER A 433 -9.85 4.50 23.19
C SER A 433 -9.76 4.98 21.75
N MET A 434 -10.88 4.98 21.02
CA MET A 434 -10.96 5.33 19.60
C MET A 434 -11.83 6.58 19.40
N LEU A 435 -11.25 7.61 18.78
CA LEU A 435 -11.87 8.92 18.57
C LEU A 435 -11.88 9.27 17.08
N ALA A 436 -12.90 10.00 16.64
CA ALA A 436 -12.88 10.72 15.38
C ALA A 436 -12.02 11.99 15.48
N TYR A 437 -11.64 12.57 14.34
CA TYR A 437 -10.83 13.79 14.31
C TYR A 437 -11.54 15.00 14.94
N ASP A 438 -12.87 15.04 14.92
CA ASP A 438 -13.67 16.08 15.59
C ASP A 438 -13.81 15.86 17.11
N GLY A 439 -13.33 14.73 17.63
CA GLY A 439 -13.29 14.39 19.05
C GLY A 439 -14.44 13.49 19.51
N THR A 440 -15.32 13.08 18.59
CA THR A 440 -16.39 12.13 18.87
C THR A 440 -15.81 10.76 19.24
N ASP A 441 -16.30 10.16 20.34
CA ASP A 441 -15.95 8.78 20.71
C ASP A 441 -16.64 7.79 19.76
N LEU A 442 -15.87 6.87 19.19
CA LEU A 442 -16.36 5.87 18.23
C LEU A 442 -16.70 4.52 18.89
N GLY A 443 -16.52 4.36 20.20
CA GLY A 443 -17.03 3.21 20.95
C GLY A 443 -16.34 1.89 20.62
N LEU A 444 -15.03 1.80 20.83
CA LEU A 444 -14.26 0.58 20.61
C LEU A 444 -14.70 -0.56 21.54
N ASN A 445 -14.92 -1.75 20.98
CA ASN A 445 -15.32 -2.95 21.71
C ASN A 445 -14.91 -4.23 20.94
N GLU A 446 -15.14 -5.41 21.52
CA GLU A 446 -14.72 -6.71 20.93
C GLU A 446 -15.24 -6.97 19.50
N SER A 447 -16.32 -6.34 19.05
CA SER A 447 -16.78 -6.49 17.65
C SER A 447 -15.81 -5.90 16.62
N HIS A 448 -14.88 -5.05 17.05
CA HIS A 448 -13.85 -4.45 16.21
C HIS A 448 -12.59 -5.34 16.09
N VAL A 449 -12.50 -6.40 16.90
CA VAL A 449 -11.34 -7.29 16.91
C VAL A 449 -11.49 -8.32 15.79
N ALA A 450 -10.57 -8.27 14.83
CA ALA A 450 -10.43 -9.25 13.77
C ALA A 450 -9.39 -10.32 14.14
N ILE A 451 -9.52 -11.50 13.52
CA ILE A 451 -8.53 -12.58 13.59
C ILE A 451 -7.76 -12.62 12.28
N ALA A 452 -6.44 -12.54 12.34
CA ALA A 452 -5.56 -12.74 11.20
C ALA A 452 -5.60 -14.19 10.74
N GLU A 453 -5.81 -14.37 9.43
CA GLU A 453 -5.77 -15.69 8.76
C GLU A 453 -4.40 -15.96 8.12
N VAL A 454 -3.37 -15.22 8.53
CA VAL A 454 -1.99 -15.33 8.05
C VAL A 454 -1.06 -15.49 9.24
N THR A 455 -0.02 -16.31 9.10
CA THR A 455 1.03 -16.51 10.11
C THR A 455 2.38 -16.06 9.59
N THR A 456 3.39 -16.01 10.47
CA THR A 456 4.77 -15.68 10.08
C THR A 456 5.36 -16.68 9.08
N ARG A 457 4.84 -17.92 9.01
CA ARG A 457 5.24 -18.94 8.02
C ARG A 457 4.89 -18.51 6.61
N ASP A 458 3.72 -17.91 6.43
CA ASP A 458 3.18 -17.61 5.11
C ASP A 458 3.94 -16.44 4.42
N ILE A 459 4.69 -15.66 5.19
CA ILE A 459 5.46 -14.47 4.76
C ILE A 459 6.98 -14.65 4.92
N ASP A 460 7.44 -15.85 5.22
CA ASP A 460 8.87 -16.13 5.34
C ASP A 460 9.55 -16.12 3.98
N ARG A 461 10.76 -15.54 3.90
CA ARG A 461 11.57 -15.51 2.66
C ARG A 461 12.38 -16.80 2.47
N GLY A 462 12.57 -17.58 3.53
CA GLY A 462 13.47 -18.71 3.56
C GLY A 462 14.91 -18.31 3.16
N GLU A 463 15.59 -19.24 2.49
CA GLU A 463 16.98 -19.06 2.03
C GLU A 463 17.11 -18.22 0.74
N HIS A 464 16.00 -17.67 0.22
CA HIS A 464 16.01 -16.91 -1.01
C HIS A 464 16.53 -15.48 -0.77
N LYS A 465 17.34 -14.97 -1.70
CA LYS A 465 17.75 -13.55 -1.69
C LYS A 465 16.57 -12.60 -1.90
N HIS A 466 15.60 -13.03 -2.72
CA HIS A 466 14.45 -12.22 -3.09
C HIS A 466 13.16 -13.03 -2.95
N PHE A 467 12.10 -12.41 -2.43
CA PHE A 467 10.74 -12.97 -2.40
C PHE A 467 10.27 -13.35 -3.81
N LEU A 468 10.55 -12.53 -4.83
CA LEU A 468 10.19 -12.86 -6.22
C LEU A 468 10.76 -14.22 -6.65
N ALA A 469 12.02 -14.49 -6.30
CA ALA A 469 12.67 -15.74 -6.67
C ALA A 469 12.07 -16.94 -5.92
N LYS A 470 11.68 -16.75 -4.65
CA LYS A 470 10.92 -17.73 -3.87
C LYS A 470 9.58 -18.02 -4.54
N GLU A 471 8.82 -16.97 -4.84
CA GLU A 471 7.45 -17.07 -5.35
C GLU A 471 7.40 -17.68 -6.76
N ILE A 472 8.36 -17.38 -7.64
CA ILE A 472 8.52 -18.10 -8.91
C ILE A 472 8.77 -19.59 -8.67
N GLY A 473 9.60 -19.94 -7.68
CA GLY A 473 9.87 -21.33 -7.28
C GLY A 473 8.66 -22.04 -6.67
N GLU A 474 7.80 -21.32 -5.95
CA GLU A 474 6.58 -21.84 -5.31
C GLU A 474 5.36 -21.92 -6.26
N ALA A 475 5.42 -21.25 -7.41
CA ALA A 475 4.33 -21.19 -8.38
C ALA A 475 3.79 -22.59 -8.82
N PRO A 476 4.63 -23.63 -9.09
CA PRO A 476 4.11 -24.96 -9.42
C PRO A 476 3.28 -25.58 -8.30
N ALA A 477 3.72 -25.43 -7.05
CA ALA A 477 3.01 -25.94 -5.88
C ALA A 477 1.69 -25.17 -5.66
N SER A 478 1.71 -23.85 -5.83
CA SER A 478 0.53 -22.98 -5.73
C SER A 478 -0.54 -23.34 -6.78
N PHE A 479 -0.09 -23.61 -8.01
CA PHE A 479 -0.96 -24.11 -9.09
C PHE A 479 -1.58 -25.46 -8.71
N ARG A 480 -0.77 -26.42 -8.24
CA ARG A 480 -1.26 -27.75 -7.82
C ARG A 480 -2.26 -27.65 -6.66
N LYS A 481 -1.98 -26.83 -5.65
CA LYS A 481 -2.89 -26.57 -4.52
C LYS A 481 -4.23 -26.00 -4.99
N THR A 482 -4.22 -25.11 -5.99
CA THR A 482 -5.44 -24.54 -6.56
C THR A 482 -6.33 -25.62 -7.18
N LEU A 483 -5.75 -26.62 -7.86
CA LEU A 483 -6.49 -27.74 -8.46
C LEU A 483 -6.98 -28.79 -7.44
N ARG A 484 -6.28 -28.92 -6.30
CA ARG A 484 -6.52 -29.98 -5.31
C ARG A 484 -7.98 -29.97 -4.81
N GLY A 485 -8.63 -31.13 -4.87
CA GLY A 485 -10.02 -31.31 -4.46
C GLY A 485 -11.07 -30.73 -5.42
N LYS A 486 -10.66 -30.06 -6.52
CA LYS A 486 -11.56 -29.36 -7.47
C LYS A 486 -11.71 -30.06 -8.82
N ILE A 487 -11.09 -31.22 -9.01
CA ILE A 487 -11.24 -32.06 -10.20
C ILE A 487 -11.76 -33.43 -9.77
N GLY A 488 -13.01 -33.71 -10.10
CA GLY A 488 -13.64 -35.01 -9.91
C GLY A 488 -13.51 -35.90 -11.14
N GLU A 489 -13.80 -37.19 -10.97
CA GLU A 489 -13.86 -38.17 -12.04
C GLU A 489 -15.20 -38.91 -11.98
N ARG A 490 -15.86 -39.06 -13.13
CA ARG A 490 -17.11 -39.81 -13.28
C ARG A 490 -17.08 -40.51 -14.64
N ASP A 491 -17.30 -41.82 -14.64
CA ASP A 491 -17.32 -42.66 -15.85
C ASP A 491 -16.07 -42.49 -16.73
N GLY A 492 -14.89 -42.35 -16.11
CA GLY A 492 -13.61 -42.12 -16.78
C GLY A 492 -13.39 -40.70 -17.33
N ASN A 493 -14.36 -39.79 -17.19
CA ASN A 493 -14.25 -38.40 -17.58
C ASN A 493 -13.99 -37.50 -16.37
N LEU A 494 -13.11 -36.51 -16.56
CA LEU A 494 -12.82 -35.51 -15.54
C LEU A 494 -13.84 -34.37 -15.63
N PHE A 495 -14.29 -33.88 -14.48
CA PHE A 495 -15.16 -32.72 -14.38
C PHE A 495 -14.69 -31.76 -13.27
N ALA A 496 -15.00 -30.48 -13.42
CA ALA A 496 -14.72 -29.49 -12.38
C ALA A 496 -15.71 -29.69 -11.22
N SER A 497 -15.19 -30.01 -10.03
CA SER A 497 -15.96 -30.22 -8.81
C SER A 497 -15.90 -28.96 -7.96
N LEU A 498 -16.72 -27.97 -8.32
CA LEU A 498 -16.88 -26.72 -7.57
C LEU A 498 -18.25 -26.73 -6.88
N ASP A 499 -18.29 -26.41 -5.59
CA ASP A 499 -19.54 -26.40 -4.82
C ASP A 499 -20.30 -25.07 -4.95
N THR A 500 -21.45 -24.98 -4.26
CA THR A 500 -22.32 -23.81 -4.29
C THR A 500 -21.75 -22.57 -3.59
N SER A 501 -20.65 -22.70 -2.82
CA SER A 501 -19.93 -21.55 -2.29
C SER A 501 -19.08 -20.86 -3.37
N VAL A 502 -18.71 -21.59 -4.42
CA VAL A 502 -17.98 -21.06 -5.58
C VAL A 502 -18.93 -20.61 -6.67
N VAL A 503 -19.89 -21.45 -7.06
CA VAL A 503 -20.90 -21.13 -8.07
C VAL A 503 -22.29 -21.36 -7.47
N PRO A 504 -22.92 -20.32 -6.92
CA PRO A 504 -24.21 -20.45 -6.24
C PRO A 504 -25.33 -20.96 -7.15
N GLN A 505 -26.30 -21.67 -6.57
CA GLN A 505 -27.41 -22.26 -7.32
C GLN A 505 -28.18 -21.22 -8.16
N HIS A 506 -28.41 -20.01 -7.62
CA HIS A 506 -29.11 -18.96 -8.36
C HIS A 506 -28.35 -18.51 -9.62
N VAL A 507 -27.01 -18.57 -9.62
CA VAL A 507 -26.18 -18.27 -10.80
C VAL A 507 -26.30 -19.40 -11.83
N ILE A 508 -26.27 -20.66 -11.38
CA ILE A 508 -26.46 -21.84 -12.24
C ILE A 508 -27.83 -21.78 -12.92
N ASP A 509 -28.88 -21.47 -12.15
CA ASP A 509 -30.26 -21.37 -12.66
C ASP A 509 -30.39 -20.21 -13.67
N ALA A 510 -29.74 -19.07 -13.40
CA ALA A 510 -29.75 -17.92 -14.30
C ALA A 510 -28.98 -18.18 -15.62
N LEU A 511 -27.85 -18.89 -15.56
CA LEU A 511 -27.09 -19.31 -16.75
C LEU A 511 -27.87 -20.31 -17.59
N SER A 512 -28.41 -21.37 -16.97
CA SER A 512 -29.15 -22.42 -17.68
C SER A 512 -30.47 -21.92 -18.28
N ALA A 513 -31.13 -20.94 -17.65
CA ALA A 513 -32.32 -20.28 -18.16
C ALA A 513 -32.03 -19.19 -19.22
N GLY A 514 -30.76 -18.90 -19.52
CA GLY A 514 -30.38 -17.84 -20.46
C GLY A 514 -30.67 -16.42 -19.99
N LYS A 515 -30.84 -16.20 -18.68
CA LYS A 515 -31.01 -14.86 -18.09
C LYS A 515 -29.70 -14.08 -18.07
N ILE A 516 -28.59 -14.78 -17.83
CA ILE A 516 -27.25 -14.20 -17.97
C ILE A 516 -26.84 -14.32 -19.44
N ALA A 517 -26.81 -13.19 -20.13
CA ALA A 517 -26.37 -13.09 -21.52
C ALA A 517 -24.91 -12.61 -21.65
N ARG A 518 -24.35 -12.04 -20.58
CA ARG A 518 -23.00 -11.46 -20.59
C ARG A 518 -22.17 -11.95 -19.41
N ILE A 519 -20.95 -12.35 -19.69
CA ILE A 519 -19.91 -12.64 -18.70
C ILE A 519 -18.80 -11.62 -18.90
N ARG A 520 -18.50 -10.86 -17.84
CA ARG A 520 -17.47 -9.81 -17.82
C ARG A 520 -16.41 -10.17 -16.80
N VAL A 521 -15.22 -10.53 -17.27
CA VAL A 521 -14.08 -10.82 -16.40
C VAL A 521 -13.30 -9.54 -16.17
N ILE A 522 -13.13 -9.15 -14.92
CA ILE A 522 -12.47 -7.91 -14.53
C ILE A 522 -11.32 -8.15 -13.56
N GLY A 523 -10.33 -7.27 -13.62
CA GLY A 523 -9.20 -7.22 -12.71
C GLY A 523 -8.34 -6.00 -13.02
N GLN A 524 -7.15 -5.93 -12.44
CA GLN A 524 -6.16 -4.90 -12.77
C GLN A 524 -4.78 -5.53 -12.96
N GLY A 525 -3.99 -4.98 -13.89
CA GLY A 525 -2.64 -5.47 -14.20
C GLY A 525 -2.60 -6.97 -14.51
N THR A 526 -1.69 -7.70 -13.86
CA THR A 526 -1.53 -9.16 -13.99
C THR A 526 -2.84 -9.94 -13.79
N ALA A 527 -3.72 -9.52 -12.87
CA ALA A 527 -5.02 -10.18 -12.66
C ALA A 527 -5.97 -10.01 -13.85
N ALA A 528 -5.94 -8.87 -14.53
CA ALA A 528 -6.71 -8.66 -15.76
C ALA A 528 -6.21 -9.57 -16.90
N ILE A 529 -4.89 -9.78 -16.99
CA ILE A 529 -4.28 -10.69 -17.98
C ILE A 529 -4.63 -12.15 -17.67
N ALA A 530 -4.59 -12.57 -16.40
CA ALA A 530 -5.09 -13.88 -15.99
C ALA A 530 -6.57 -14.05 -16.38
N GLY A 531 -7.39 -13.01 -16.21
CA GLY A 531 -8.78 -12.98 -16.67
C GLY A 531 -8.95 -13.16 -18.18
N ARG A 532 -8.03 -12.62 -19.00
CA ARG A 532 -8.04 -12.87 -20.45
C ARG A 532 -7.80 -14.33 -20.80
N SER A 533 -6.96 -15.04 -20.04
CA SER A 533 -6.78 -16.49 -20.22
C SER A 533 -8.08 -17.26 -19.98
N LEU A 534 -8.82 -16.89 -18.92
CA LEU A 534 -10.13 -17.45 -18.60
C LEU A 534 -11.09 -17.27 -19.78
N VAL A 535 -11.17 -16.04 -20.32
CA VAL A 535 -12.04 -15.74 -21.46
C VAL A 535 -11.66 -16.53 -22.71
N GLN A 536 -10.36 -16.63 -23.03
CA GLN A 536 -9.91 -17.43 -24.17
C GLN A 536 -10.28 -18.91 -24.00
N LEU A 537 -10.10 -19.49 -22.80
CA LEU A 537 -10.49 -20.87 -22.51
C LEU A 537 -12.01 -21.05 -22.51
N LEU A 538 -12.78 -20.14 -21.91
CA LEU A 538 -14.24 -20.27 -21.86
C LEU A 538 -14.84 -20.20 -23.26
N ARG A 539 -14.34 -19.31 -24.14
CA ARG A 539 -14.79 -19.19 -25.53
C ARG A 539 -14.59 -20.46 -26.36
N THR A 540 -13.67 -21.36 -26.01
CA THR A 540 -13.55 -22.67 -26.69
C THR A 540 -14.58 -23.69 -26.19
N LEU A 541 -15.22 -23.43 -25.04
CA LEU A 541 -16.18 -24.32 -24.38
C LEU A 541 -17.63 -23.83 -24.47
N VAL A 542 -17.86 -22.58 -24.86
CA VAL A 542 -19.20 -21.98 -25.00
C VAL A 542 -19.51 -21.60 -26.44
N ASP A 543 -20.80 -21.60 -26.79
CA ASP A 543 -21.28 -21.08 -28.06
C ASP A 543 -21.63 -19.57 -27.99
N HIS A 544 -22.21 -19.04 -29.06
CA HIS A 544 -22.51 -17.61 -29.23
C HIS A 544 -23.69 -17.10 -28.38
N ARG A 545 -24.35 -17.96 -27.58
CA ARG A 545 -25.48 -17.56 -26.71
C ARG A 545 -25.06 -16.62 -25.58
N VAL A 546 -23.78 -16.64 -25.17
CA VAL A 546 -23.26 -15.79 -24.11
C VAL A 546 -22.08 -14.96 -24.63
N GLN A 547 -22.08 -13.67 -24.34
CA GLN A 547 -20.96 -12.79 -24.64
C GLN A 547 -19.94 -12.87 -23.51
N VAL A 548 -18.72 -13.30 -23.80
CA VAL A 548 -17.65 -13.41 -22.82
C VAL A 548 -16.53 -12.44 -23.17
N ASP A 549 -16.25 -11.48 -22.30
CA ASP A 549 -15.20 -10.47 -22.51
C ASP A 549 -14.39 -10.24 -21.24
N ALA A 550 -13.11 -9.89 -21.40
CA ALA A 550 -12.22 -9.49 -20.32
C ALA A 550 -11.76 -8.04 -20.52
N LEU A 551 -11.76 -7.26 -19.45
CA LEU A 551 -11.34 -5.86 -19.47
C LEU A 551 -10.83 -5.42 -18.09
N PRO A 552 -9.99 -4.37 -18.02
CA PRO A 552 -9.67 -3.75 -16.74
C PRO A 552 -10.94 -3.28 -16.01
N ALA A 553 -10.97 -3.42 -14.68
CA ALA A 553 -12.14 -3.00 -13.88
C ALA A 553 -12.53 -1.53 -14.12
N THR A 554 -11.54 -0.64 -14.26
CA THR A 554 -11.75 0.78 -14.57
C THR A 554 -12.38 1.03 -15.94
N GLU A 555 -12.18 0.16 -16.92
CA GLU A 555 -12.81 0.28 -18.24
C GLU A 555 -14.29 -0.11 -18.17
N LEU A 556 -14.63 -1.11 -17.36
CA LEU A 556 -16.02 -1.47 -17.10
C LEU A 556 -16.74 -0.30 -16.43
N SER A 557 -16.24 0.16 -15.28
CA SER A 557 -16.86 1.26 -14.52
C SER A 557 -16.83 2.60 -15.24
N GLY A 558 -15.81 2.87 -16.05
CA GLY A 558 -15.68 4.09 -16.83
C GLY A 558 -16.63 4.19 -18.02
N PHE A 559 -16.85 3.09 -18.74
CA PHE A 559 -17.40 3.18 -20.10
C PHE A 559 -18.45 2.11 -20.44
N GLN A 560 -18.55 1.02 -19.68
CA GLN A 560 -19.39 -0.13 -20.06
C GLN A 560 -20.46 -0.51 -19.04
N LEU A 561 -20.60 0.20 -17.91
CA LEU A 561 -21.72 -0.03 -16.99
C LEU A 561 -23.04 0.43 -17.61
N GLN A 562 -24.00 -0.47 -17.66
CA GLN A 562 -25.39 -0.18 -18.05
C GLN A 562 -26.22 0.15 -16.81
N LEU A 563 -27.39 0.79 -16.95
CA LEU A 563 -28.27 1.10 -15.82
C LEU A 563 -28.84 -0.16 -15.16
N ASP A 564 -29.17 -1.16 -15.97
CA ASP A 564 -29.56 -2.50 -15.55
C ASP A 564 -28.46 -3.48 -16.00
N MET A 565 -27.98 -4.27 -15.05
CA MET A 565 -26.96 -5.29 -15.25
C MET A 565 -27.44 -6.67 -14.78
N SER A 566 -28.75 -6.87 -14.61
CA SER A 566 -29.33 -8.15 -14.19
C SER A 566 -29.06 -9.33 -15.13
N ASP A 567 -28.69 -9.05 -16.39
CA ASP A 567 -28.28 -10.05 -17.38
C ASP A 567 -26.76 -10.31 -17.44
N THR A 568 -26.01 -9.73 -16.49
CA THR A 568 -24.56 -9.74 -16.49
C THR A 568 -23.99 -10.47 -15.27
N LEU A 569 -23.10 -11.42 -15.53
CA LEU A 569 -22.23 -12.03 -14.54
C LEU A 569 -20.84 -11.38 -14.58
N VAL A 570 -20.43 -10.79 -13.47
CA VAL A 570 -19.08 -10.25 -13.28
C VAL A 570 -18.20 -11.30 -12.60
N ILE A 571 -17.03 -11.59 -13.18
CA ILE A 571 -16.00 -12.42 -12.55
C ILE A 571 -14.83 -11.50 -12.17
N ALA A 572 -14.71 -11.17 -10.89
CA ALA A 572 -13.68 -10.27 -10.38
C ALA A 572 -12.44 -11.06 -9.91
N ILE A 573 -11.27 -10.73 -10.46
CA ILE A 573 -10.00 -11.38 -10.13
C ILE A 573 -9.11 -10.39 -9.38
N SER A 574 -8.65 -10.76 -8.19
CA SER A 574 -7.69 -9.97 -7.40
C SER A 574 -6.86 -10.85 -6.49
N GLN A 575 -5.54 -10.63 -6.41
CA GLN A 575 -4.68 -11.35 -5.46
C GLN A 575 -5.03 -10.95 -4.01
N SER A 576 -5.04 -9.64 -3.71
CA SER A 576 -5.24 -9.13 -2.36
C SER A 576 -6.70 -9.11 -1.91
N GLY A 577 -7.63 -9.06 -2.86
CA GLY A 577 -9.06 -8.83 -2.61
C GLY A 577 -9.37 -7.44 -2.05
N THR A 578 -8.40 -6.54 -2.01
CA THR A 578 -8.53 -5.16 -1.50
C THR A 578 -8.27 -4.10 -2.58
N THR A 579 -8.07 -4.49 -3.83
CA THR A 579 -7.81 -3.56 -4.94
C THR A 579 -8.98 -2.58 -5.10
N THR A 580 -8.76 -1.31 -4.76
CA THR A 580 -9.81 -0.27 -4.68
C THR A 580 -10.64 -0.15 -5.96
N ASP A 581 -9.98 -0.05 -7.12
CA ASP A 581 -10.69 0.11 -8.40
C ASP A 581 -11.56 -1.12 -8.75
N THR A 582 -11.09 -2.33 -8.41
CA THR A 582 -11.86 -3.57 -8.60
C THR A 582 -13.06 -3.61 -7.67
N ASN A 583 -12.85 -3.36 -6.37
CA ASN A 583 -13.91 -3.35 -5.35
C ASN A 583 -14.99 -2.31 -5.68
N ARG A 584 -14.61 -1.08 -6.04
CA ARG A 584 -15.56 -0.03 -6.44
C ARG A 584 -16.35 -0.40 -7.70
N THR A 585 -15.69 -1.00 -8.70
CA THR A 585 -16.37 -1.47 -9.91
C THR A 585 -17.40 -2.56 -9.59
N VAL A 586 -17.06 -3.47 -8.66
CA VAL A 586 -17.98 -4.51 -8.18
C VAL A 586 -19.18 -3.89 -7.45
N ASP A 587 -18.96 -2.92 -6.56
CA ASP A 587 -20.05 -2.22 -5.86
C ASP A 587 -21.02 -1.57 -6.85
N LEU A 588 -20.48 -0.86 -7.85
CA LEU A 588 -21.27 -0.22 -8.90
C LEU A 588 -22.06 -1.25 -9.73
N ALA A 589 -21.42 -2.32 -10.21
CA ALA A 589 -22.10 -3.35 -11.01
C ALA A 589 -23.21 -4.07 -10.21
N ARG A 590 -22.91 -4.41 -8.95
CA ARG A 590 -23.87 -5.07 -8.05
C ARG A 590 -25.06 -4.17 -7.72
N SER A 591 -24.83 -2.88 -7.50
CA SER A 591 -25.92 -1.89 -7.28
C SER A 591 -26.90 -1.81 -8.46
N ARG A 592 -26.48 -2.27 -9.65
CA ARG A 592 -27.27 -2.31 -10.89
C ARG A 592 -27.79 -3.72 -11.21
N GLY A 593 -27.66 -4.68 -10.30
CA GLY A 593 -28.25 -6.02 -10.42
C GLY A 593 -27.34 -7.12 -10.93
N ALA A 594 -26.06 -6.85 -11.20
CA ALA A 594 -25.11 -7.88 -11.65
C ALA A 594 -24.85 -8.94 -10.56
N SER A 595 -24.77 -10.22 -10.97
CA SER A 595 -24.20 -11.28 -10.14
C SER A 595 -22.68 -11.22 -10.16
N VAL A 596 -22.03 -11.58 -9.06
CA VAL A 596 -20.57 -11.45 -8.89
C VAL A 596 -19.96 -12.77 -8.40
N LEU A 597 -19.02 -13.31 -9.17
CA LEU A 597 -18.09 -14.34 -8.69
C LEU A 597 -16.71 -13.72 -8.50
N ALA A 598 -15.96 -14.18 -7.50
CA ALA A 598 -14.60 -13.71 -7.25
C ALA A 598 -13.57 -14.83 -7.32
N ILE A 599 -12.41 -14.56 -7.93
CA ILE A 599 -11.19 -15.37 -7.81
C ILE A 599 -10.20 -14.57 -6.98
N VAL A 600 -9.96 -15.02 -5.75
CA VAL A 600 -9.12 -14.30 -4.78
C VAL A 600 -8.17 -15.22 -4.04
N ASN A 601 -7.03 -14.68 -3.63
CA ASN A 601 -6.07 -15.43 -2.83
C ASN A 601 -6.22 -15.18 -1.33
N ARG A 602 -6.74 -14.02 -0.92
CA ARG A 602 -6.87 -13.66 0.49
C ARG A 602 -8.28 -13.97 1.01
N ARG A 603 -8.38 -14.92 1.94
CA ARG A 603 -9.60 -15.14 2.75
C ARG A 603 -9.91 -13.89 3.60
N GLY A 604 -11.18 -13.70 3.91
CA GLY A 604 -11.66 -12.52 4.66
C GLY A 604 -11.43 -11.16 3.97
N SER A 605 -11.09 -11.14 2.68
CA SER A 605 -10.90 -9.89 1.93
C SER A 605 -12.22 -9.20 1.60
N GLU A 606 -12.16 -7.88 1.35
CA GLU A 606 -13.32 -7.06 1.01
C GLU A 606 -14.06 -7.59 -0.22
N LEU A 607 -13.32 -7.97 -1.27
CA LEU A 607 -13.90 -8.54 -2.48
C LEU A 607 -14.59 -9.89 -2.22
N ALA A 608 -14.02 -10.72 -1.34
CA ALA A 608 -14.64 -11.99 -0.96
C ALA A 608 -15.98 -11.79 -0.24
N ALA A 609 -16.09 -10.75 0.60
CA ALA A 609 -17.33 -10.42 1.31
C ALA A 609 -18.42 -9.86 0.38
N LYS A 610 -18.05 -9.25 -0.76
CA LYS A 610 -18.97 -8.64 -1.72
C LYS A 610 -19.49 -9.59 -2.81
N ALA A 611 -18.79 -10.69 -3.04
CA ALA A 611 -19.12 -11.65 -4.10
C ALA A 611 -20.24 -12.62 -3.69
N ASP A 612 -21.03 -13.07 -4.66
CA ASP A 612 -22.05 -14.10 -4.46
C ASP A 612 -21.42 -15.50 -4.33
N GLY A 613 -20.27 -15.72 -4.99
CA GLY A 613 -19.48 -16.94 -4.87
C GLY A 613 -17.98 -16.68 -5.01
N VAL A 614 -17.15 -17.46 -4.33
CA VAL A 614 -15.71 -17.22 -4.21
C VAL A 614 -14.90 -18.48 -4.52
N LEU A 615 -13.98 -18.38 -5.48
CA LEU A 615 -12.97 -19.39 -5.76
C LEU A 615 -11.62 -18.94 -5.19
N TYR A 616 -11.18 -19.58 -4.10
CA TYR A 616 -9.87 -19.32 -3.53
C TYR A 616 -8.74 -19.98 -4.35
N THR A 617 -7.71 -19.20 -4.66
CA THR A 617 -6.45 -19.73 -5.22
C THR A 617 -5.58 -20.32 -4.11
N SER A 618 -4.75 -21.32 -4.47
CA SER A 618 -3.91 -22.07 -3.52
C SER A 618 -4.74 -22.60 -2.34
N ASP A 619 -4.41 -22.23 -1.10
CA ASP A 619 -5.16 -22.50 0.13
C ASP A 619 -5.92 -21.27 0.68
N GLY A 620 -5.85 -20.13 0.00
CA GLY A 620 -6.43 -18.87 0.45
C GLY A 620 -5.58 -18.10 1.47
N ARG A 621 -4.33 -18.55 1.71
CA ARG A 621 -3.36 -17.96 2.66
C ARG A 621 -1.98 -17.68 2.06
N ASP A 622 -1.82 -17.96 0.76
CA ASP A 622 -0.52 -17.98 0.07
C ASP A 622 -0.04 -16.55 -0.28
N VAL A 623 0.42 -15.80 0.71
CA VAL A 623 0.78 -14.38 0.56
C VAL A 623 1.90 -14.18 -0.47
N GLU A 624 1.72 -13.17 -1.31
CA GLU A 624 2.73 -12.70 -2.26
C GLU A 624 3.33 -11.41 -1.69
N MET A 625 4.60 -11.48 -1.29
CA MET A 625 5.34 -10.39 -0.66
C MET A 625 6.08 -9.55 -1.71
N SER A 626 6.48 -10.16 -2.83
CA SER A 626 6.99 -9.39 -3.97
C SER A 626 5.89 -8.52 -4.56
N VAL A 627 6.26 -7.31 -4.94
CA VAL A 627 5.33 -6.38 -5.61
C VAL A 627 4.96 -6.88 -6.99
N ALA A 628 5.91 -7.51 -7.67
CA ALA A 628 5.69 -8.10 -8.99
C ALA A 628 5.03 -9.47 -8.81
N SER A 629 3.74 -9.54 -9.13
CA SER A 629 2.98 -10.78 -9.00
C SER A 629 3.53 -11.89 -9.90
N THR A 630 3.63 -13.11 -9.35
CA THR A 630 4.13 -14.33 -10.00
C THR A 630 3.20 -15.52 -9.72
N LYS A 631 3.32 -16.21 -8.56
CA LYS A 631 2.52 -17.39 -8.20
C LYS A 631 1.01 -17.15 -8.24
N ALA A 632 0.57 -15.92 -7.95
CA ALA A 632 -0.84 -15.58 -8.04
C ALA A 632 -1.37 -15.64 -9.48
N PHE A 633 -0.60 -15.21 -10.49
CA PHE A 633 -0.99 -15.32 -11.90
C PHE A 633 -1.27 -16.78 -12.29
N TYR A 634 -0.32 -17.68 -12.01
CA TYR A 634 -0.44 -19.10 -12.34
C TYR A 634 -1.66 -19.74 -11.67
N SER A 635 -1.87 -19.41 -10.40
CA SER A 635 -3.02 -19.90 -9.64
C SER A 635 -4.34 -19.35 -10.19
N GLN A 636 -4.39 -18.06 -10.56
CA GLN A 636 -5.55 -17.44 -11.19
C GLN A 636 -5.87 -18.04 -12.57
N VAL A 637 -4.86 -18.39 -13.37
CA VAL A 637 -5.04 -19.12 -14.65
C VAL A 637 -5.68 -20.49 -14.40
N SER A 638 -5.18 -21.25 -13.41
CA SER A 638 -5.74 -22.57 -13.07
C SER A 638 -7.16 -22.49 -12.53
N ALA A 639 -7.45 -21.51 -11.66
CA ALA A 639 -8.77 -21.22 -11.12
C ALA A 639 -9.74 -20.79 -12.23
N GLY A 640 -9.28 -19.93 -13.15
CA GLY A 640 -10.03 -19.51 -14.31
C GLY A 640 -10.41 -20.69 -15.20
N ALA A 641 -9.48 -21.63 -15.45
CA ALA A 641 -9.77 -22.82 -16.24
C ALA A 641 -10.81 -23.75 -15.58
N LEU A 642 -10.72 -23.96 -14.25
CA LEU A 642 -11.74 -24.70 -13.49
C LEU A 642 -13.12 -24.04 -13.58
N LEU A 643 -13.16 -22.72 -13.40
CA LEU A 643 -14.39 -21.95 -13.49
C LEU A 643 -14.95 -21.98 -14.91
N SER A 644 -14.11 -21.92 -15.95
CA SER A 644 -14.55 -22.05 -17.34
C SER A 644 -15.25 -23.39 -17.61
N CYS A 645 -14.71 -24.51 -17.09
CA CYS A 645 -15.36 -25.82 -17.17
C CYS A 645 -16.71 -25.85 -16.44
N ALA A 646 -16.80 -25.25 -15.24
CA ALA A 646 -18.03 -25.21 -14.46
C ALA A 646 -19.11 -24.35 -15.12
N LEU A 647 -18.75 -23.16 -15.63
CA LEU A 647 -19.67 -22.26 -16.33
C LEU A 647 -20.17 -22.86 -17.65
N SER A 648 -19.27 -23.48 -18.43
CA SER A 648 -19.63 -24.21 -19.65
C SER A 648 -20.64 -25.34 -19.36
N SER A 649 -20.43 -26.09 -18.28
CA SER A 649 -21.36 -27.11 -17.81
C SER A 649 -22.73 -26.52 -17.41
N ALA A 650 -22.73 -25.45 -16.62
CA ALA A 650 -23.96 -24.76 -16.19
C ALA A 650 -24.78 -24.18 -17.37
N LEU A 651 -24.11 -23.72 -18.42
CA LEU A 651 -24.73 -23.25 -19.66
C LEU A 651 -25.26 -24.39 -20.55
N GLY A 652 -24.93 -25.65 -20.25
CA GLY A 652 -25.20 -26.79 -21.12
C GLY A 652 -24.52 -26.67 -22.49
N SER A 653 -23.32 -26.08 -22.53
CA SER A 653 -22.54 -25.84 -23.76
C SER A 653 -21.20 -26.57 -23.72
N GLY A 654 -20.63 -26.85 -24.90
CA GLY A 654 -19.36 -27.58 -25.01
C GLY A 654 -19.49 -29.07 -24.70
N THR A 655 -18.43 -29.84 -24.94
CA THR A 655 -18.44 -31.30 -24.76
C THR A 655 -17.72 -31.72 -23.48
N ASP A 656 -18.16 -32.83 -22.87
CA ASP A 656 -17.45 -33.43 -21.74
C ASP A 656 -16.03 -33.84 -22.12
N ALA A 657 -15.80 -34.26 -23.36
CA ALA A 657 -14.47 -34.58 -23.88
C ALA A 657 -13.54 -33.36 -23.88
N ALA A 658 -14.02 -32.17 -24.29
CA ALA A 658 -13.22 -30.95 -24.28
C ALA A 658 -12.87 -30.52 -22.84
N ARG A 659 -13.85 -30.58 -21.92
CA ARG A 659 -13.61 -30.33 -20.49
C ARG A 659 -12.62 -31.33 -19.90
N HIS A 660 -12.78 -32.62 -20.20
CA HIS A 660 -11.89 -33.69 -19.75
C HIS A 660 -10.46 -33.47 -20.25
N GLN A 661 -10.27 -33.12 -21.53
CA GLN A 661 -8.95 -32.84 -22.08
C GLN A 661 -8.28 -31.66 -21.37
N LEU A 662 -8.99 -30.54 -21.19
CA LEU A 662 -8.46 -29.37 -20.50
C LEU A 662 -8.06 -29.69 -19.05
N LEU A 663 -8.93 -30.39 -18.30
CA LEU A 663 -8.65 -30.78 -16.92
C LEU A 663 -7.47 -31.77 -16.82
N THR A 664 -7.32 -32.66 -17.80
CA THR A 664 -6.17 -33.56 -17.91
C THR A 664 -4.89 -32.78 -18.16
N ALA A 665 -4.92 -31.82 -19.09
CA ALA A 665 -3.78 -30.96 -19.39
C ALA A 665 -3.32 -30.17 -18.15
N LEU A 666 -4.26 -29.54 -17.42
CA LEU A 666 -3.95 -28.77 -16.21
C LEU A 666 -3.22 -29.60 -15.15
N ARG A 667 -3.56 -30.89 -14.99
CA ARG A 667 -2.88 -31.77 -14.02
C ARG A 667 -1.39 -31.97 -14.34
N THR A 668 -0.98 -31.83 -15.60
CA THR A 668 0.42 -32.03 -16.05
C THR A 668 1.27 -30.76 -15.96
N VAL A 669 0.65 -29.58 -15.91
CA VAL A 669 1.34 -28.28 -15.94
C VAL A 669 2.33 -28.09 -14.78
N PRO A 670 2.00 -28.41 -13.51
CA PRO A 670 2.95 -28.24 -12.40
C PRO A 670 4.29 -28.97 -12.61
N ASP A 671 4.27 -30.17 -13.17
CA ASP A 671 5.49 -30.95 -13.41
C ASP A 671 6.31 -30.35 -14.56
N ALA A 672 5.64 -29.84 -15.59
CA ALA A 672 6.30 -29.10 -16.67
C ALA A 672 6.90 -27.78 -16.17
N MET A 673 6.22 -27.07 -15.26
CA MET A 673 6.75 -25.86 -14.61
C MET A 673 8.00 -26.16 -13.78
N ASN A 674 8.02 -27.26 -13.01
CA ASN A 674 9.22 -27.68 -12.28
C ASN A 674 10.43 -27.92 -13.20
N ARG A 675 10.21 -28.56 -14.36
CA ARG A 675 11.27 -28.73 -15.36
C ARG A 675 11.76 -27.39 -15.93
N VAL A 676 10.89 -26.40 -16.08
CA VAL A 676 11.31 -25.03 -16.49
C VAL A 676 12.14 -24.35 -15.40
N LEU A 677 11.82 -24.55 -14.11
CA LEU A 677 12.66 -24.05 -13.01
C LEU A 677 14.09 -24.62 -13.06
N GLU A 678 14.23 -25.91 -13.37
CA GLU A 678 15.53 -26.57 -13.55
C GLU A 678 16.34 -25.95 -14.70
N MET A 679 15.67 -25.35 -15.69
CA MET A 679 16.30 -24.65 -16.82
C MET A 679 16.79 -23.24 -16.49
N ARG A 680 16.62 -22.75 -15.25
CA ARG A 680 17.05 -21.41 -14.84
C ARG A 680 18.48 -21.05 -15.26
N PRO A 681 19.51 -21.94 -15.20
CA PRO A 681 20.86 -21.60 -15.66
C PRO A 681 20.92 -21.19 -17.15
N GLN A 682 20.19 -21.88 -18.03
CA GLN A 682 20.11 -21.55 -19.45
C GLN A 682 19.38 -20.22 -19.68
N ILE A 683 18.27 -20.01 -18.97
CA ILE A 683 17.49 -18.77 -19.06
C ILE A 683 18.32 -17.58 -18.55
N ALA A 684 19.04 -17.76 -17.44
CA ALA A 684 19.94 -16.77 -16.87
C ALA A 684 21.08 -16.40 -17.81
N GLN A 685 21.64 -17.38 -18.52
CA GLN A 685 22.67 -17.14 -19.53
C GLN A 685 22.14 -16.23 -20.66
N ALA A 686 20.96 -16.54 -21.20
CA ALA A 686 20.34 -15.72 -22.24
C ALA A 686 20.04 -14.30 -21.74
N ALA A 687 19.48 -14.16 -20.52
CA ALA A 687 19.20 -12.87 -19.93
C ALA A 687 20.46 -12.02 -19.75
N ARG A 688 21.51 -12.57 -19.13
CA ARG A 688 22.79 -11.87 -18.88
C ARG A 688 23.49 -11.48 -20.18
N GLN A 689 23.42 -12.32 -21.20
CA GLN A 689 24.10 -12.07 -22.46
C GLN A 689 23.40 -11.01 -23.31
N PHE A 690 22.06 -11.02 -23.36
CA PHE A 690 21.33 -10.25 -24.36
C PHE A 690 20.61 -9.02 -23.80
N ALA A 691 20.24 -8.99 -22.53
CA ALA A 691 19.44 -7.92 -21.97
C ALA A 691 20.20 -6.60 -21.69
N PRO A 692 21.40 -6.59 -21.04
CA PRO A 692 21.99 -5.35 -20.51
C PRO A 692 22.32 -4.30 -21.58
N ALA A 693 22.92 -4.72 -22.70
CA ALA A 693 23.32 -3.81 -23.78
C ALA A 693 22.14 -3.34 -24.66
N ARG A 694 20.90 -3.82 -24.43
CA ARG A 694 19.76 -3.54 -25.32
C ARG A 694 18.88 -2.41 -24.77
N ARG A 695 18.74 -1.37 -25.59
CA ARG A 695 17.89 -0.21 -25.28
C ARG A 695 16.41 -0.51 -25.42
N TYR A 696 16.00 -1.02 -26.59
CA TYR A 696 14.59 -1.27 -26.94
C TYR A 696 14.24 -2.75 -26.83
N TRP A 697 13.12 -3.03 -26.17
CA TRP A 697 12.67 -4.38 -25.86
C TRP A 697 11.22 -4.54 -26.31
N THR A 698 10.87 -5.73 -26.78
CA THR A 698 9.52 -6.08 -27.20
C THR A 698 9.21 -7.51 -26.79
N VAL A 699 7.94 -7.79 -26.48
CA VAL A 699 7.44 -9.15 -26.30
C VAL A 699 6.38 -9.43 -27.35
N VAL A 700 6.39 -10.62 -27.95
CA VAL A 700 5.38 -10.99 -28.95
C VAL A 700 4.82 -12.37 -28.72
N GLY A 701 3.56 -12.58 -29.13
CA GLY A 701 2.92 -13.90 -29.09
C GLY A 701 1.57 -13.93 -29.79
N ASN A 702 1.09 -15.14 -30.11
CA ASN A 702 -0.15 -15.38 -30.84
C ASN A 702 -1.15 -16.22 -30.04
N GLY A 703 -2.46 -16.00 -30.24
CA GLY A 703 -3.50 -16.81 -29.58
C GLY A 703 -3.34 -16.81 -28.05
N PHE A 704 -3.17 -17.99 -27.45
CA PHE A 704 -2.87 -18.11 -26.01
C PHE A 704 -1.51 -17.51 -25.63
N ASN A 705 -0.52 -17.53 -26.53
CA ASN A 705 0.78 -16.88 -26.29
C ASN A 705 0.68 -15.35 -26.28
N ALA A 706 -0.42 -14.73 -26.75
CA ALA A 706 -0.63 -13.30 -26.56
C ALA A 706 -0.89 -12.96 -25.06
N VAL A 707 -1.54 -13.86 -24.31
CA VAL A 707 -1.67 -13.74 -22.86
C VAL A 707 -0.29 -13.82 -22.21
N ALA A 708 0.55 -14.76 -22.67
CA ALA A 708 1.91 -14.88 -22.17
C ALA A 708 2.74 -13.62 -22.45
N ALA A 709 2.66 -13.10 -23.68
CA ALA A 709 3.41 -11.92 -24.08
C ALA A 709 3.07 -10.69 -23.21
N GLU A 710 1.80 -10.48 -22.91
CA GLU A 710 1.37 -9.34 -22.10
C GLU A 710 1.82 -9.45 -20.64
N GLU A 711 1.75 -10.64 -20.04
CA GLU A 711 2.19 -10.86 -18.67
C GLU A 711 3.72 -10.74 -18.56
N VAL A 712 4.45 -11.35 -19.50
CA VAL A 712 5.90 -11.23 -19.58
C VAL A 712 6.30 -9.77 -19.77
N ARG A 713 5.62 -9.01 -20.64
CA ARG A 713 5.84 -7.57 -20.79
C ARG A 713 5.71 -6.85 -19.45
N ILE A 714 4.64 -7.09 -18.68
CA ILE A 714 4.47 -6.45 -17.37
C ILE A 714 5.65 -6.77 -16.46
N LYS A 715 6.04 -8.04 -16.32
CA LYS A 715 7.16 -8.41 -15.45
C LYS A 715 8.48 -7.80 -15.89
N LEU A 716 8.79 -7.83 -17.19
CA LEU A 716 10.02 -7.23 -17.70
C LEU A 716 10.04 -5.71 -17.45
N SER A 717 8.91 -5.03 -17.62
CA SER A 717 8.80 -3.59 -17.33
C SER A 717 8.96 -3.27 -15.84
N GLU A 718 8.32 -4.06 -14.98
CA GLU A 718 8.41 -3.90 -13.52
C GLU A 718 9.82 -4.16 -12.98
N LEU A 719 10.51 -5.17 -13.50
CA LEU A 719 11.80 -5.60 -12.99
C LEU A 719 12.97 -4.87 -13.64
N SER A 720 12.85 -4.48 -14.92
CA SER A 720 13.95 -3.88 -15.68
C SER A 720 13.82 -2.36 -15.88
N TYR A 721 12.70 -1.77 -15.46
CA TYR A 721 12.38 -0.33 -15.59
C TYR A 721 12.46 0.19 -17.02
N LYS A 722 11.94 -0.60 -17.95
CA LYS A 722 11.84 -0.27 -19.37
C LYS A 722 10.38 -0.15 -19.78
N SER A 723 10.10 0.80 -20.66
CA SER A 723 8.90 0.74 -21.47
C SER A 723 9.09 -0.35 -22.52
N ILE A 724 8.21 -1.34 -22.54
CA ILE A 724 8.34 -2.53 -23.38
C ILE A 724 7.07 -2.65 -24.22
N ALA A 725 7.23 -2.71 -25.54
CA ALA A 725 6.13 -2.95 -26.45
C ALA A 725 5.64 -4.41 -26.34
N CYS A 726 4.35 -4.64 -26.59
CA CYS A 726 3.79 -5.97 -26.68
C CYS A 726 2.84 -6.05 -27.86
N ASP A 727 3.15 -6.93 -28.79
CA ASP A 727 2.46 -6.99 -30.09
C ASP A 727 2.11 -8.43 -30.44
N ILE A 728 1.19 -8.59 -31.41
CA ILE A 728 1.03 -9.87 -32.10
C ILE A 728 2.25 -10.08 -33.01
N THR A 729 2.77 -11.30 -33.07
CA THR A 729 4.06 -11.60 -33.73
C THR A 729 4.13 -11.04 -35.15
N GLU A 730 3.14 -11.30 -36.00
CA GLU A 730 3.14 -10.89 -37.40
C GLU A 730 2.96 -9.36 -37.57
N ASP A 731 2.35 -8.69 -36.59
CA ASP A 731 2.06 -7.25 -36.67
C ASP A 731 3.27 -6.39 -36.32
N LYS A 732 4.24 -6.95 -35.57
CA LYS A 732 5.47 -6.25 -35.15
C LYS A 732 6.23 -5.58 -36.30
N LYS A 733 6.27 -6.20 -37.49
CA LYS A 733 6.93 -5.63 -38.67
C LYS A 733 6.29 -4.33 -39.17
N HIS A 734 5.04 -4.06 -38.81
CA HIS A 734 4.28 -2.88 -39.22
C HIS A 734 4.35 -1.72 -38.23
N ILE A 735 4.93 -1.92 -37.05
CA ILE A 735 4.89 -0.95 -35.94
C ILE A 735 6.27 -0.29 -35.76
N ASP A 736 7.22 -1.00 -35.16
CA ASP A 736 8.48 -0.45 -34.66
C ASP A 736 9.65 -1.44 -34.76
N LEU A 737 9.62 -2.41 -35.68
CA LEU A 737 10.77 -3.29 -35.94
C LEU A 737 12.06 -2.50 -36.28
N SER A 738 11.92 -1.30 -36.84
CA SER A 738 13.03 -0.40 -37.19
C SER A 738 13.86 0.10 -35.99
N CYS A 739 13.38 -0.05 -34.75
CA CYS A 739 14.17 0.31 -33.56
C CYS A 739 15.19 -0.79 -33.16
N GLU A 740 15.32 -1.85 -33.96
CA GLU A 740 16.24 -2.98 -33.74
C GLU A 740 16.12 -3.59 -32.32
N PRO A 741 14.91 -3.94 -31.83
CA PRO A 741 14.71 -4.33 -30.45
C PRO A 741 15.24 -5.74 -30.13
N MET A 742 15.48 -6.01 -28.85
CA MET A 742 15.44 -7.38 -28.35
C MET A 742 13.98 -7.84 -28.31
N ILE A 743 13.67 -8.97 -28.95
CA ILE A 743 12.29 -9.47 -29.07
C ILE A 743 12.20 -10.79 -28.32
N PHE A 744 11.43 -10.81 -27.24
CA PHE A 744 11.09 -12.04 -26.52
C PHE A 744 9.84 -12.65 -27.17
N VAL A 745 9.98 -13.83 -27.79
CA VAL A 745 8.93 -14.48 -28.57
C VAL A 745 8.33 -15.64 -27.79
N CYS A 746 7.04 -15.53 -27.44
CA CYS A 746 6.26 -16.60 -26.82
C CYS A 746 5.67 -17.52 -27.91
N ALA A 747 6.20 -18.74 -28.04
CA ALA A 747 5.82 -19.71 -29.07
C ALA A 747 5.58 -21.13 -28.52
N ALA A 748 5.40 -21.29 -27.20
CA ALA A 748 5.13 -22.60 -26.62
C ALA A 748 3.76 -23.14 -27.08
N GLY A 749 3.72 -24.41 -27.49
CA GLY A 749 2.51 -25.09 -27.95
C GLY A 749 2.10 -24.78 -29.39
N LEU A 750 2.85 -23.96 -30.12
CA LEU A 750 2.60 -23.78 -31.57
C LEU A 750 3.00 -25.04 -32.34
N SER A 751 2.22 -25.37 -33.36
CA SER A 751 2.50 -26.50 -34.26
C SER A 751 2.20 -26.15 -35.72
N ASP A 752 2.73 -26.99 -36.61
CA ASP A 752 2.42 -26.99 -38.05
C ASP A 752 2.55 -25.60 -38.71
N GLY A 753 1.48 -25.11 -39.33
CA GLY A 753 1.45 -23.83 -40.03
C GLY A 753 1.77 -22.64 -39.12
N THR A 754 1.21 -22.61 -37.91
CA THR A 754 1.43 -21.49 -36.98
C THR A 754 2.89 -21.37 -36.53
N ALA A 755 3.57 -22.50 -36.31
CA ALA A 755 5.00 -22.51 -36.00
C ALA A 755 5.85 -22.06 -37.20
N ALA A 756 5.46 -22.47 -38.42
CA ALA A 756 6.14 -22.05 -39.65
C ALA A 756 6.00 -20.54 -39.92
N ASP A 757 4.83 -19.97 -39.68
CA ASP A 757 4.57 -18.54 -39.84
C ASP A 757 5.41 -17.72 -38.84
N VAL A 758 5.41 -18.10 -37.56
CA VAL A 758 6.24 -17.44 -36.54
C VAL A 758 7.74 -17.57 -36.84
N ALA A 759 8.20 -18.73 -37.32
CA ALA A 759 9.59 -18.93 -37.72
C ALA A 759 10.02 -17.98 -38.84
N LYS A 760 9.13 -17.75 -39.82
CA LYS A 760 9.36 -16.80 -40.90
C LYS A 760 9.47 -15.36 -40.36
N GLU A 761 8.61 -14.97 -39.42
CA GLU A 761 8.68 -13.64 -38.80
C GLU A 761 9.98 -13.47 -37.97
N ILE A 762 10.43 -14.50 -37.25
CA ILE A 762 11.72 -14.48 -36.54
C ILE A 762 12.89 -14.25 -37.50
N ALA A 763 12.88 -14.90 -38.67
CA ALA A 763 13.89 -14.67 -39.70
C ALA A 763 13.87 -13.23 -40.23
N ILE A 764 12.68 -12.64 -40.40
CA ILE A 764 12.52 -11.23 -40.76
C ILE A 764 13.08 -10.32 -39.66
N PHE A 765 12.73 -10.57 -38.40
CA PHE A 765 13.25 -9.80 -37.27
C PHE A 765 14.78 -9.79 -37.25
N ARG A 766 15.39 -10.97 -37.41
CA ARG A 766 16.85 -11.13 -37.44
C ARG A 766 17.49 -10.40 -38.63
N ALA A 767 16.88 -10.46 -39.81
CA ALA A 767 17.36 -9.76 -41.00
C ALA A 767 17.36 -8.23 -40.83
N HIS A 768 16.45 -7.70 -39.99
CA HIS A 768 16.37 -6.30 -39.61
C HIS A 768 17.11 -5.98 -38.30
N LYS A 769 18.14 -6.78 -37.96
CA LYS A 769 19.04 -6.61 -36.80
C LYS A 769 18.40 -6.70 -35.41
N ALA A 770 17.12 -7.02 -35.32
CA ALA A 770 16.50 -7.34 -34.04
C ALA A 770 17.13 -8.62 -33.45
N LEU A 771 16.97 -8.80 -32.13
CA LEU A 771 17.50 -9.94 -31.40
C LEU A 771 16.35 -10.80 -30.85
N PRO A 772 15.84 -11.76 -31.65
CA PRO A 772 14.79 -12.66 -31.20
C PRO A 772 15.31 -13.72 -30.22
N ILE A 773 14.66 -13.84 -29.06
CA ILE A 773 14.81 -14.92 -28.07
C ILE A 773 13.50 -15.67 -28.04
N VAL A 774 13.50 -16.96 -28.39
CA VAL A 774 12.27 -17.72 -28.64
C VAL A 774 12.05 -18.75 -27.55
N VAL A 775 10.85 -18.77 -26.96
CA VAL A 775 10.41 -19.85 -26.09
C VAL A 775 9.54 -20.80 -26.90
N ALA A 776 10.02 -22.02 -27.11
CA ALA A 776 9.40 -22.99 -28.00
C ALA A 776 9.26 -24.35 -27.33
N THR A 777 8.30 -25.15 -27.79
CA THR A 777 8.17 -26.54 -27.32
C THR A 777 9.36 -27.38 -27.75
N GLN A 778 9.82 -28.25 -26.86
CA GLN A 778 10.90 -29.20 -27.13
C GLN A 778 10.65 -29.97 -28.42
N GLY A 779 11.70 -30.09 -29.25
CA GLY A 779 11.63 -30.76 -30.54
C GLY A 779 11.37 -29.82 -31.72
N GLU A 780 10.98 -28.57 -31.47
CA GLU A 780 10.85 -27.57 -32.53
C GLU A 780 12.22 -27.09 -33.02
N GLN A 781 12.45 -27.17 -34.34
CA GLN A 781 13.74 -26.88 -34.97
C GLN A 781 13.67 -25.70 -35.95
N ARG A 782 12.48 -25.14 -36.22
CA ARG A 782 12.28 -24.09 -37.22
C ARG A 782 12.75 -22.70 -36.77
N PHE A 783 13.16 -22.53 -35.52
CA PHE A 783 13.55 -21.22 -34.95
C PHE A 783 15.08 -20.98 -34.95
N ASP A 784 15.78 -21.52 -35.95
CA ASP A 784 17.23 -21.41 -36.14
C ASP A 784 17.73 -19.97 -36.35
N ALA A 785 16.89 -19.08 -36.86
CA ALA A 785 17.20 -17.64 -36.97
C ALA A 785 17.20 -16.90 -35.61
N ALA A 786 16.75 -17.53 -34.52
CA ALA A 786 16.76 -16.94 -33.20
C ALA A 786 18.18 -16.75 -32.65
N ALA A 787 18.39 -15.70 -31.84
CA ALA A 787 19.63 -15.55 -31.09
C ALA A 787 19.76 -16.58 -29.96
N ALA A 788 18.62 -17.01 -29.40
CA ALA A 788 18.52 -18.14 -28.48
C ALA A 788 17.14 -18.77 -28.57
N VAL A 789 17.10 -20.10 -28.42
CA VAL A 789 15.86 -20.87 -28.28
C VAL A 789 15.84 -21.54 -26.91
N ILE A 790 14.80 -21.28 -26.13
CA ILE A 790 14.54 -21.89 -24.83
C ILE A 790 13.48 -22.97 -25.04
N SER A 791 13.91 -24.24 -25.02
CA SER A 791 13.06 -25.40 -25.32
C SER A 791 12.33 -25.90 -24.07
N VAL A 792 11.05 -25.57 -23.94
CA VAL A 792 10.21 -25.97 -22.79
C VAL A 792 9.55 -27.34 -23.01
N PRO A 793 9.19 -28.07 -21.94
CA PRO A 793 8.53 -29.37 -22.06
C PRO A 793 7.24 -29.33 -22.91
N GLN A 794 6.93 -30.45 -23.57
CA GLN A 794 5.67 -30.61 -24.30
C GLN A 794 4.50 -30.78 -23.34
N VAL A 795 3.48 -29.94 -23.51
CA VAL A 795 2.17 -30.00 -22.85
C VAL A 795 1.07 -29.69 -23.88
N ASP A 796 -0.20 -29.81 -23.51
CA ASP A 796 -1.31 -29.49 -24.40
C ASP A 796 -1.24 -28.01 -24.87
N PRO A 797 -1.44 -27.72 -26.17
CA PRO A 797 -1.36 -26.38 -26.72
C PRO A 797 -2.23 -25.32 -26.02
N SER A 798 -3.38 -25.72 -25.45
CA SER A 798 -4.29 -24.80 -24.75
C SER A 798 -3.72 -24.22 -23.46
N VAL A 799 -2.71 -24.87 -22.87
CA VAL A 799 -2.06 -24.46 -21.61
C VAL A 799 -0.55 -24.23 -21.74
N ALA A 800 0.05 -24.50 -22.90
CA ALA A 800 1.49 -24.38 -23.13
C ALA A 800 2.04 -22.96 -22.92
N PHE A 801 1.22 -21.93 -23.15
CA PHE A 801 1.59 -20.52 -22.94
C PHE A 801 2.06 -20.24 -21.49
N ILE A 802 1.60 -21.03 -20.51
CA ILE A 802 2.01 -20.94 -19.10
C ILE A 802 3.53 -21.11 -18.97
N LEU A 803 4.12 -22.01 -19.77
CA LEU A 803 5.56 -22.25 -19.76
C LEU A 803 6.33 -21.06 -20.36
N SER A 804 5.78 -20.38 -21.37
CA SER A 804 6.34 -19.12 -21.88
C SER A 804 6.34 -18.01 -20.83
N VAL A 805 5.27 -17.91 -20.03
CA VAL A 805 5.24 -16.97 -18.90
C VAL A 805 6.32 -17.29 -17.88
N MET A 806 6.48 -18.57 -17.53
CA MET A 806 7.47 -18.99 -16.54
C MET A 806 8.90 -18.71 -16.97
N VAL A 807 9.22 -18.99 -18.23
CA VAL A 807 10.52 -18.60 -18.78
C VAL A 807 10.70 -17.08 -18.73
N GLY A 808 9.67 -16.31 -19.10
CA GLY A 808 9.73 -14.84 -19.08
C GLY A 808 9.88 -14.25 -17.67
N HIS A 809 9.23 -14.83 -16.65
CA HIS A 809 9.41 -14.45 -15.24
C HIS A 809 10.85 -14.68 -14.78
N ILE A 810 11.43 -15.85 -15.07
CA ILE A 810 12.83 -16.18 -14.74
C ILE A 810 13.79 -15.27 -15.52
N PHE A 811 13.53 -15.05 -16.81
CA PHE A 811 14.33 -14.17 -17.66
C PHE A 811 14.33 -12.74 -17.12
N GLY A 812 13.16 -12.22 -16.75
CA GLY A 812 13.04 -10.87 -16.18
C GLY A 812 13.78 -10.70 -14.87
N TYR A 813 13.73 -11.70 -13.99
CA TYR A 813 14.50 -11.70 -12.75
C TYR A 813 16.01 -11.68 -13.02
N GLU A 814 16.50 -12.57 -13.89
CA GLU A 814 17.94 -12.64 -14.20
C GLU A 814 18.43 -11.43 -15.01
N ALA A 815 17.58 -10.84 -15.85
CA ALA A 815 17.88 -9.60 -16.55
C ALA A 815 17.99 -8.42 -15.58
N ALA A 816 17.09 -8.31 -14.60
CA ALA A 816 17.17 -7.30 -13.55
C ALA A 816 18.45 -7.43 -12.72
N LEU A 817 18.84 -8.65 -12.33
CA LEU A 817 20.12 -8.91 -11.65
C LEU A 817 21.33 -8.55 -12.51
N ALA A 818 21.28 -8.84 -13.81
CA ALA A 818 22.36 -8.50 -14.74
C ALA A 818 22.53 -6.98 -14.87
N ILE A 819 21.41 -6.24 -14.96
CA ILE A 819 21.42 -4.78 -15.02
C ILE A 819 21.89 -4.18 -13.69
N ASP A 820 21.41 -4.69 -12.54
CA ASP A 820 21.86 -4.24 -11.22
C ASP A 820 23.37 -4.44 -11.02
N ALA A 821 23.91 -5.55 -11.52
CA ALA A 821 25.33 -5.85 -11.44
C ALA A 821 26.21 -4.81 -12.15
N LEU A 822 25.69 -4.11 -13.17
CA LEU A 822 26.40 -3.01 -13.83
C LEU A 822 26.65 -1.83 -12.88
N ALA A 823 25.86 -1.65 -11.83
CA ALA A 823 26.08 -0.59 -10.85
C ALA A 823 27.29 -0.85 -9.94
N ARG A 824 27.77 -2.09 -9.82
CA ARG A 824 28.79 -2.48 -8.83
C ARG A 824 30.08 -1.65 -8.90
N PRO A 825 30.69 -1.38 -10.07
CA PRO A 825 31.88 -0.53 -10.13
C PRO A 825 31.62 0.88 -9.60
N LEU A 826 30.45 1.45 -9.88
CA LEU A 826 30.05 2.79 -9.44
C LEU A 826 29.76 2.83 -7.93
N ARG A 827 29.11 1.79 -7.39
CA ARG A 827 28.92 1.62 -5.95
C ARG A 827 30.26 1.57 -5.21
N ALA A 828 31.22 0.80 -5.74
CA ALA A 828 32.57 0.74 -5.18
C ALA A 828 33.32 2.08 -5.27
N CYS A 829 33.14 2.86 -6.34
CA CYS A 829 33.67 4.24 -6.40
C CYS A 829 33.07 5.13 -5.30
N ARG A 830 31.76 5.00 -5.03
CA ARG A 830 31.07 5.79 -4.00
C ARG A 830 31.52 5.40 -2.60
N GLU A 831 31.67 4.10 -2.35
CA GLU A 831 32.17 3.58 -1.06
C GLU A 831 33.56 4.15 -0.72
N VAL A 832 34.44 4.31 -1.72
CA VAL A 832 35.76 4.96 -1.54
C VAL A 832 35.60 6.42 -1.07
N VAL A 833 34.64 7.16 -1.61
CA VAL A 833 34.38 8.55 -1.19
C VAL A 833 33.85 8.57 0.25
N GLU A 834 32.89 7.71 0.57
CA GLU A 834 32.28 7.61 1.90
C GLU A 834 33.32 7.23 2.97
N HIS A 835 34.13 6.20 2.75
CA HIS A 835 35.23 5.81 3.66
C HIS A 835 36.26 6.92 3.86
N ALA A 836 36.53 7.72 2.82
CA ALA A 836 37.44 8.85 2.95
C ALA A 836 36.87 9.93 3.88
N VAL A 837 35.58 10.25 3.73
CA VAL A 837 34.85 11.22 4.55
C VAL A 837 34.74 10.76 6.00
N GLU A 838 34.37 9.51 6.26
CA GLU A 838 34.25 8.94 7.62
C GLU A 838 35.55 8.99 8.42
N ARG A 839 36.70 8.77 7.75
CA ARG A 839 38.03 8.82 8.39
C ARG A 839 38.50 10.24 8.73
N GLY A 840 37.74 11.27 8.37
CA GLY A 840 38.04 12.68 8.61
C GLY A 840 39.21 13.24 7.80
N GLY A 841 39.31 14.57 7.79
CA GLY A 841 40.36 15.33 7.09
C GLY A 841 39.85 16.67 6.56
N ILE A 842 40.78 17.57 6.23
CA ILE A 842 40.49 18.81 5.47
C ILE A 842 40.43 18.45 3.97
N GLY A 843 39.60 19.14 3.17
CA GLY A 843 39.21 18.67 1.83
C GLY A 843 40.32 18.24 0.89
N SER A 844 41.50 18.88 0.94
CA SER A 844 42.68 18.47 0.15
C SER A 844 43.23 17.09 0.52
N GLU A 845 43.18 16.70 1.80
CA GLU A 845 43.60 15.37 2.27
C GLU A 845 42.59 14.29 1.86
N LEU A 846 41.29 14.62 1.90
CA LEU A 846 40.22 13.73 1.44
C LEU A 846 40.40 13.38 -0.04
N LEU A 847 40.67 14.38 -0.86
CA LEU A 847 40.86 14.21 -2.30
C LEU A 847 42.07 13.33 -2.64
N VAL A 848 43.15 13.41 -1.87
CA VAL A 848 44.32 12.54 -2.02
C VAL A 848 43.96 11.08 -1.71
N LYS A 849 43.21 10.84 -0.62
CA LYS A 849 42.75 9.49 -0.26
C LYS A 849 41.84 8.89 -1.34
N VAL A 850 40.83 9.65 -1.79
CA VAL A 850 39.91 9.22 -2.85
C VAL A 850 40.67 8.89 -4.12
N ARG A 851 41.57 9.75 -4.58
CA ARG A 851 42.39 9.52 -5.77
C ARG A 851 43.22 8.24 -5.70
N ALA A 852 43.74 7.89 -4.52
CA ALA A 852 44.57 6.71 -4.33
C ALA A 852 43.78 5.39 -4.47
N GLU A 853 42.50 5.39 -4.11
CA GLU A 853 41.69 4.17 -4.00
C GLU A 853 40.66 4.02 -5.15
N ILE A 854 40.19 5.12 -5.76
CA ILE A 854 39.08 5.12 -6.74
C ILE A 854 39.44 4.51 -8.11
N GLY A 855 40.72 4.37 -8.44
CA GLY A 855 41.18 4.01 -9.80
C GLY A 855 40.78 2.62 -10.28
N VAL A 856 40.79 1.61 -9.40
CA VAL A 856 40.41 0.22 -9.74
C VAL A 856 38.91 0.12 -10.09
N PRO A 857 37.97 0.59 -9.24
CA PRO A 857 36.57 0.54 -9.59
C PRO A 857 36.22 1.44 -10.79
N ALA A 858 36.89 2.59 -10.96
CA ALA A 858 36.69 3.46 -12.13
C ALA A 858 37.10 2.79 -13.45
N THR A 859 38.24 2.09 -13.47
CA THR A 859 38.69 1.35 -14.67
C THR A 859 37.69 0.26 -15.07
N ARG A 860 37.13 -0.49 -14.11
CA ARG A 860 36.09 -1.49 -14.40
C ARG A 860 34.84 -0.88 -15.03
N PHE A 861 34.45 0.32 -14.56
CA PHE A 861 33.36 1.07 -15.19
C PHE A 861 33.69 1.46 -16.63
N PHE A 862 34.89 1.96 -16.90
CA PHE A 862 35.31 2.34 -18.25
C PHE A 862 35.37 1.15 -19.21
N ASP A 863 35.89 0.00 -18.78
CA ASP A 863 35.97 -1.20 -19.63
C ASP A 863 34.58 -1.64 -20.10
N ALA A 864 33.62 -1.77 -19.16
CA ALA A 864 32.23 -2.12 -19.49
C ALA A 864 31.50 -1.03 -20.31
N LEU A 865 31.91 0.24 -20.19
CA LEU A 865 31.42 1.31 -21.04
C LEU A 865 31.92 1.17 -22.48
N THR A 866 33.17 0.76 -22.67
CA THR A 866 33.74 0.58 -24.02
C THR A 866 33.17 -0.62 -24.78
N THR A 867 32.67 -1.64 -24.08
CA THR A 867 32.02 -2.82 -24.67
C THR A 867 30.55 -2.60 -25.03
N GLY A 868 29.96 -1.46 -24.61
CA GLY A 868 28.55 -1.14 -24.83
C GLY A 868 27.60 -1.78 -23.82
N ASP A 869 28.10 -2.35 -22.72
CA ASP A 869 27.24 -3.04 -21.74
C ASP A 869 26.23 -2.11 -21.04
N TYR A 870 26.54 -0.80 -20.99
CA TYR A 870 25.67 0.23 -20.43
C TYR A 870 24.66 0.83 -21.42
N ASP A 871 24.78 0.56 -22.74
CA ASP A 871 23.97 1.20 -23.79
C ASP A 871 22.46 1.05 -23.58
N GLY A 872 22.07 -0.03 -22.91
CA GLY A 872 20.67 -0.29 -22.61
C GLY A 872 20.12 0.49 -21.42
N ASN A 873 20.94 0.88 -20.43
CA ASN A 873 20.44 1.22 -19.09
C ASN A 873 21.05 2.47 -18.46
N LEU A 874 22.15 3.02 -19.00
CA LEU A 874 22.74 4.27 -18.53
C LEU A 874 22.48 5.37 -19.54
N GLU A 875 21.97 6.51 -19.09
CA GLU A 875 21.76 7.66 -19.97
C GLU A 875 23.10 8.17 -20.51
N PRO A 876 23.20 8.55 -21.80
CA PRO A 876 24.43 9.09 -22.36
C PRO A 876 24.95 10.33 -21.60
N SER A 877 24.05 11.21 -21.15
CA SER A 877 24.40 12.38 -20.33
C SER A 877 24.99 12.00 -18.98
N THR A 878 24.41 10.99 -18.33
CA THR A 878 24.88 10.50 -17.03
C THR A 878 26.24 9.82 -17.19
N ALA A 879 26.40 8.97 -18.22
CA ALA A 879 27.66 8.33 -18.55
C ALA A 879 28.78 9.37 -18.79
N VAL A 880 28.53 10.38 -19.62
CA VAL A 880 29.51 11.46 -19.89
C VAL A 880 29.89 12.19 -18.60
N ARG A 881 28.91 12.55 -17.76
CA ARG A 881 29.17 13.25 -16.50
C ARG A 881 30.05 12.42 -15.57
N VAL A 882 29.72 11.15 -15.36
CA VAL A 882 30.48 10.26 -14.47
C VAL A 882 31.90 10.02 -15.02
N VAL A 883 32.05 9.81 -16.32
CA VAL A 883 33.38 9.66 -16.94
C VAL A 883 34.23 10.91 -16.72
N THR A 884 33.67 12.11 -16.92
CA THR A 884 34.39 13.36 -16.68
C THR A 884 34.79 13.50 -15.22
N MET A 885 33.86 13.30 -14.28
CA MET A 885 34.14 13.41 -12.84
C MET A 885 35.21 12.41 -12.37
N LEU A 886 35.13 11.15 -12.79
CA LEU A 886 36.12 10.14 -12.43
C LEU A 886 37.49 10.49 -13.00
N ARG A 887 37.56 10.96 -14.26
CA ARG A 887 38.83 11.40 -14.88
C ARG A 887 39.42 12.60 -14.17
N ASP A 888 38.60 13.57 -13.79
CA ASP A 888 39.04 14.74 -13.02
C ASP A 888 39.63 14.31 -11.67
N VAL A 889 38.94 13.47 -10.91
CA VAL A 889 39.40 13.01 -9.59
C VAL A 889 40.67 12.15 -9.68
N MET A 890 40.87 11.40 -10.77
CA MET A 890 42.08 10.60 -11.00
C MET A 890 43.27 11.40 -11.57
N ALA A 891 43.07 12.65 -12.01
CA ALA A 891 44.12 13.47 -12.59
C ALA A 891 45.28 13.72 -11.60
N SER A 892 46.44 14.14 -12.10
CA SER A 892 47.57 14.52 -11.23
C SER A 892 47.25 15.74 -10.36
N ASP A 893 46.41 16.64 -10.88
CA ASP A 893 45.84 17.79 -10.16
C ASP A 893 44.32 17.80 -10.38
N PRO A 894 43.55 17.15 -9.48
CA PRO A 894 42.12 17.00 -9.67
C PRO A 894 41.33 18.30 -9.69
N LEU A 895 41.71 19.26 -8.84
CA LEU A 895 40.99 20.52 -8.73
C LEU A 895 41.20 21.36 -9.98
N GLN A 896 42.43 21.44 -10.48
CA GLN A 896 42.72 22.14 -11.74
C GLN A 896 42.04 21.46 -12.94
N SER A 897 42.00 20.12 -12.99
CA SER A 897 41.32 19.37 -14.05
C SER A 897 39.83 19.70 -14.09
N PHE A 898 39.16 19.63 -12.93
CA PHE A 898 37.74 19.95 -12.82
C PHE A 898 37.42 21.39 -13.20
N GLN A 899 38.23 22.36 -12.74
CA GLN A 899 38.05 23.77 -13.06
C GLN A 899 38.22 24.03 -14.56
N ASN A 900 39.18 23.37 -15.20
CA ASN A 900 39.38 23.48 -16.65
C ASN A 900 38.18 22.91 -17.45
N ASN A 901 37.62 21.79 -17.01
CA ASN A 901 36.52 21.13 -17.69
C ASN A 901 35.17 21.83 -17.49
N THR A 902 34.92 22.39 -16.30
CA THR A 902 33.64 23.01 -15.94
C THR A 902 33.62 24.53 -16.13
N GLY A 903 34.79 25.18 -16.18
CA GLY A 903 34.92 26.64 -16.15
C GLY A 903 34.52 27.28 -14.81
N LYS A 904 34.25 26.48 -13.78
CA LYS A 904 33.83 26.93 -12.45
C LYS A 904 35.01 26.87 -11.50
N ILE A 905 35.23 27.93 -10.73
CA ILE A 905 36.11 27.88 -9.55
C ILE A 905 35.40 27.00 -8.51
N SER A 906 36.12 26.02 -7.96
CA SER A 906 35.58 25.02 -7.04
C SER A 906 36.54 24.74 -5.90
N SER A 907 36.03 24.16 -4.82
CA SER A 907 36.82 23.64 -3.70
C SER A 907 36.95 22.11 -3.77
N PRO A 908 37.90 21.50 -3.04
CA PRO A 908 38.00 20.06 -2.87
C PRO A 908 36.68 19.40 -2.45
N GLU A 909 35.98 19.99 -1.49
CA GLU A 909 34.71 19.48 -0.96
C GLU A 909 33.61 19.52 -2.03
N ALA A 910 33.45 20.66 -2.72
CA ALA A 910 32.46 20.80 -3.78
C ALA A 910 32.69 19.82 -4.96
N LEU A 911 33.95 19.49 -5.27
CA LEU A 911 34.28 18.44 -6.25
C LEU A 911 33.83 17.05 -5.78
N LEU A 912 34.06 16.71 -4.51
CA LEU A 912 33.63 15.43 -3.95
C LEU A 912 32.09 15.33 -3.87
N ASP A 913 31.41 16.44 -3.58
CA ASP A 913 29.95 16.52 -3.62
C ASP A 913 29.41 16.29 -5.03
N ASP A 914 30.00 16.93 -6.04
CA ASP A 914 29.60 16.76 -7.45
C ASP A 914 29.89 15.35 -7.98
N LEU A 915 31.00 14.74 -7.56
CA LEU A 915 31.30 13.33 -7.82
C LEU A 915 30.24 12.43 -7.18
N THR A 916 29.94 12.64 -5.90
CA THR A 916 28.95 11.85 -5.15
C THR A 916 27.57 11.94 -5.79
N ALA A 917 27.13 13.15 -6.16
CA ALA A 917 25.87 13.36 -6.86
C ALA A 917 25.83 12.65 -8.23
N SER A 918 26.95 12.64 -8.96
CA SER A 918 27.06 11.96 -10.26
C SER A 918 27.04 10.44 -10.11
N LEU A 919 27.76 9.89 -9.13
CA LEU A 919 27.77 8.47 -8.80
C LEU A 919 26.37 8.02 -8.36
N THR A 920 25.73 8.76 -7.45
CA THR A 920 24.37 8.50 -6.98
C THR A 920 23.38 8.38 -8.14
N ARG A 921 23.35 9.38 -9.03
CA ARG A 921 22.46 9.36 -10.21
C ARG A 921 22.69 8.14 -11.10
N SER A 922 23.95 7.80 -11.37
CA SER A 922 24.26 6.64 -12.22
C SER A 922 23.93 5.30 -11.57
N ILE A 923 24.14 5.16 -10.26
CA ILE A 923 23.72 4.00 -9.48
C ILE A 923 22.19 3.87 -9.52
N ASP A 924 21.45 4.97 -9.41
CA ASP A 924 19.98 4.99 -9.44
C ASP A 924 19.37 4.59 -10.79
N GLU A 925 20.05 4.87 -11.89
CA GLU A 925 19.65 4.45 -13.24
C GLU A 925 19.83 2.93 -13.45
N LEU A 926 20.84 2.33 -12.80
CA LEU A 926 21.21 0.93 -12.98
C LEU A 926 20.63 -0.01 -11.92
N THR A 927 20.34 0.47 -10.71
CA THR A 927 19.89 -0.38 -9.62
C THR A 927 18.52 -0.98 -9.91
N ARG A 928 18.34 -2.28 -9.62
CA ARG A 928 17.06 -3.01 -9.74
C ARG A 928 16.72 -3.66 -8.40
N PRO A 929 15.89 -3.03 -7.55
CA PRO A 929 15.34 -3.72 -6.39
C PRO A 929 14.36 -4.78 -6.94
N VAL A 930 14.64 -6.06 -6.72
CA VAL A 930 13.82 -7.12 -7.31
C VAL A 930 12.46 -7.23 -6.62
N ASP A 931 12.45 -7.19 -5.29
CA ASP A 931 11.22 -7.36 -4.49
C ASP A 931 10.40 -6.08 -4.39
N ALA A 932 10.94 -4.95 -4.85
CA ALA A 932 10.30 -3.66 -4.81
C ALA A 932 10.25 -3.01 -6.18
N ILE A 933 9.35 -2.03 -6.38
CA ILE A 933 9.34 -1.22 -7.60
C ILE A 933 9.74 0.21 -7.23
N LYS A 934 10.65 0.83 -8.01
CA LYS A 934 11.24 2.16 -7.76
C LYS A 934 10.19 3.23 -7.41
N HIS A 935 9.01 3.16 -8.03
CA HIS A 935 7.84 3.98 -7.68
C HIS A 935 6.67 3.05 -7.37
N GLN A 936 6.36 2.83 -6.09
CA GLN A 936 5.18 2.05 -5.67
C GLN A 936 3.89 2.87 -5.79
N ALA A 937 3.46 3.17 -7.02
CA ALA A 937 2.08 3.55 -7.26
C ALA A 937 1.12 2.38 -7.00
N LYS A 938 1.58 1.12 -7.06
CA LYS A 938 0.74 -0.09 -6.98
C LYS A 938 0.15 -0.40 -5.60
N THR A 939 0.80 0.02 -4.53
CA THR A 939 0.36 -0.23 -3.13
C THR A 939 -0.19 1.03 -2.47
N VAL A 940 0.13 2.22 -2.99
CA VAL A 940 -0.21 3.53 -2.40
C VAL A 940 -1.24 4.29 -3.24
N THR A 941 -1.79 3.70 -4.31
CA THR A 941 -2.82 4.38 -5.09
C THR A 941 -4.11 4.48 -4.27
N VAL A 942 -4.37 5.68 -3.79
CA VAL A 942 -5.72 6.21 -3.62
C VAL A 942 -6.41 5.92 -4.95
N GLY A 943 -7.31 4.92 -4.97
CA GLY A 943 -8.06 4.56 -6.18
C GLY A 943 -8.71 5.80 -6.76
N ILE A 944 -9.04 5.81 -8.05
CA ILE A 944 -9.53 7.02 -8.73
C ILE A 944 -10.72 7.56 -7.93
N SER A 945 -10.48 8.62 -7.14
CA SER A 945 -11.48 9.22 -6.29
C SER A 945 -12.34 10.09 -7.18
N ARG A 946 -13.28 9.45 -7.88
CA ARG A 946 -14.40 10.16 -8.48
C ARG A 946 -15.35 10.55 -7.35
N SER A 947 -14.92 11.51 -6.53
CA SER A 947 -15.72 12.14 -5.46
C SER A 947 -16.93 12.88 -6.04
N ASP A 948 -16.90 13.21 -7.33
CA ASP A 948 -17.98 13.84 -8.07
C ASP A 948 -19.22 12.96 -8.26
N GLU A 949 -19.08 11.62 -8.25
CA GLU A 949 -20.18 10.71 -8.64
C GLU A 949 -21.40 10.80 -7.69
N GLY A 950 -21.21 11.18 -6.41
CA GLY A 950 -22.33 11.43 -5.49
C GLY A 950 -22.84 12.89 -5.47
N LEU A 951 -22.06 13.84 -6.00
CA LEU A 951 -22.47 15.26 -6.09
C LEU A 951 -23.36 15.50 -7.30
N LEU A 952 -23.08 14.83 -8.42
CA LEU A 952 -23.85 14.97 -9.64
C LEU A 952 -25.27 14.41 -9.48
N ASP A 953 -25.48 13.41 -8.62
CA ASP A 953 -26.79 12.79 -8.42
C ASP A 953 -27.77 13.63 -7.55
N ARG A 954 -27.30 14.74 -6.95
CA ARG A 954 -28.15 15.62 -6.11
C ARG A 954 -29.20 16.33 -6.95
N ALA A 955 -30.44 16.42 -6.45
CA ALA A 955 -31.58 16.91 -7.21
C ALA A 955 -31.39 18.36 -7.68
N LEU A 956 -30.82 19.22 -6.84
CA LEU A 956 -30.54 20.62 -7.15
C LEU A 956 -29.38 20.77 -8.14
N VAL A 957 -28.37 19.90 -8.09
CA VAL A 957 -27.28 19.85 -9.09
C VAL A 957 -27.82 19.42 -10.44
N GLN A 958 -28.66 18.38 -10.47
CA GLN A 958 -29.38 17.96 -11.67
C GLN A 958 -30.26 19.08 -12.24
N ALA A 959 -30.92 19.87 -11.38
CA ALA A 959 -31.70 21.02 -11.84
C ALA A 959 -30.86 22.10 -12.55
N VAL A 960 -29.62 22.33 -12.11
CA VAL A 960 -28.68 23.23 -12.79
C VAL A 960 -28.24 22.67 -14.14
N LEU A 961 -27.91 21.37 -14.20
CA LEU A 961 -27.51 20.72 -15.45
C LEU A 961 -28.67 20.68 -16.46
N ASN A 962 -29.88 20.35 -16.00
CA ASN A 962 -31.11 20.34 -16.80
C ASN A 962 -31.52 21.75 -17.29
N ALA A 963 -31.08 22.82 -16.60
CA ALA A 963 -31.20 24.20 -17.09
C ALA A 963 -30.23 24.53 -18.25
N GLY A 964 -29.41 23.55 -18.69
CA GLY A 964 -28.54 23.67 -19.85
C GLY A 964 -27.11 24.10 -19.54
N VAL A 965 -26.69 24.05 -18.27
CA VAL A 965 -25.31 24.35 -17.86
C VAL A 965 -24.41 23.16 -18.18
N ALA A 966 -23.30 23.40 -18.87
CA ALA A 966 -22.31 22.37 -19.13
C ALA A 966 -21.48 22.07 -17.86
N ARG A 967 -21.22 20.79 -17.57
CA ARG A 967 -20.50 20.37 -16.36
C ARG A 967 -19.12 21.02 -16.21
N ASP A 968 -18.40 21.22 -17.31
CA ASP A 968 -17.09 21.88 -17.33
C ASP A 968 -17.15 23.38 -16.96
N ARG A 969 -18.35 23.95 -16.82
CA ARG A 969 -18.59 25.33 -16.39
C ARG A 969 -18.91 25.49 -14.91
N LEU A 970 -18.99 24.39 -14.17
CA LEU A 970 -19.22 24.41 -12.73
C LEU A 970 -17.94 23.97 -12.01
N SER A 971 -17.38 24.86 -11.19
CA SER A 971 -16.25 24.50 -10.34
C SER A 971 -16.68 23.50 -9.27
N TYR A 972 -15.75 22.69 -8.76
CA TYR A 972 -16.04 21.75 -7.67
C TYR A 972 -16.66 22.45 -6.45
N LYS A 973 -16.12 23.62 -6.07
CA LYS A 973 -16.67 24.48 -5.01
C LYS A 973 -18.14 24.82 -5.27
N THR A 974 -18.50 25.16 -6.51
CA THR A 974 -19.87 25.48 -6.92
C THR A 974 -20.77 24.25 -6.79
N LEU A 975 -20.33 23.10 -7.30
CA LEU A 975 -21.07 21.83 -7.21
C LEU A 975 -21.31 21.41 -5.76
N LYS A 976 -20.30 21.53 -4.90
CA LYS A 976 -20.41 21.20 -3.49
C LYS A 976 -21.42 22.09 -2.76
N ILE A 977 -21.37 23.41 -2.98
CA ILE A 977 -22.33 24.35 -2.36
C ILE A 977 -23.76 24.07 -2.84
N ILE A 978 -23.97 23.78 -4.13
CA ILE A 978 -25.29 23.42 -4.65
C ILE A 978 -25.78 22.11 -4.01
N ALA A 979 -24.91 21.11 -3.90
CA ALA A 979 -25.24 19.84 -3.24
C ALA A 979 -25.59 20.02 -1.75
N ASP A 980 -24.91 20.93 -1.05
CA ASP A 980 -25.17 21.21 0.38
C ASP A 980 -26.47 22.00 0.58
N LEU A 981 -26.87 22.81 -0.41
CA LEU A 981 -28.15 23.52 -0.42
C LEU A 981 -29.35 22.62 -0.77
N ASP A 982 -29.13 21.41 -1.29
CA ASP A 982 -30.17 20.50 -1.78
C ASP A 982 -31.25 20.23 -0.72
N ALA A 983 -30.83 19.93 0.51
CA ALA A 983 -31.75 19.64 1.63
C ALA A 983 -32.62 20.83 2.05
N ALA A 984 -32.23 22.07 1.70
CA ALA A 984 -33.04 23.26 1.96
C ALA A 984 -34.15 23.46 0.93
N VAL A 985 -33.97 22.96 -0.29
CA VAL A 985 -34.86 23.22 -1.42
C VAL A 985 -35.98 22.18 -1.48
N ALA A 986 -37.21 22.61 -1.26
CA ALA A 986 -38.39 21.78 -1.41
C ALA A 986 -38.73 21.50 -2.88
N SER A 987 -38.54 22.49 -3.77
CA SER A 987 -38.69 22.30 -5.23
C SER A 987 -38.02 23.40 -6.04
N VAL A 988 -37.64 23.09 -7.28
CA VAL A 988 -37.19 24.06 -8.30
C VAL A 988 -38.35 24.33 -9.26
N VAL A 989 -38.83 25.56 -9.32
CA VAL A 989 -40.06 25.95 -10.06
C VAL A 989 -39.77 26.65 -11.40
N GLY A 990 -38.51 26.96 -11.69
CA GLY A 990 -38.09 27.51 -12.98
C GLY A 990 -36.62 27.94 -12.97
N PHE A 991 -36.13 28.39 -14.12
CA PHE A 991 -34.77 28.90 -14.24
C PHE A 991 -34.67 30.01 -15.30
N THR A 992 -33.68 30.90 -15.15
CA THR A 992 -33.22 31.80 -16.21
C THR A 992 -31.72 31.67 -16.35
N ARG A 993 -31.24 31.39 -17.55
CA ARG A 993 -29.82 31.30 -17.86
C ARG A 993 -29.34 32.57 -18.55
N TYR A 994 -28.19 33.08 -18.14
CA TYR A 994 -27.59 34.30 -18.68
C TYR A 994 -26.18 34.02 -19.21
N SER A 995 -25.82 34.63 -20.34
CA SER A 995 -24.43 34.75 -20.79
C SER A 995 -23.84 36.07 -20.34
N ILE A 996 -22.53 36.09 -20.07
CA ILE A 996 -21.78 37.29 -19.71
C ILE A 996 -20.63 37.47 -20.71
N GLU A 997 -20.50 38.70 -21.21
CA GLU A 997 -19.44 39.10 -22.14
C GLU A 997 -18.78 40.39 -21.67
N GLY A 998 -17.45 40.50 -21.81
CA GLY A 998 -16.66 41.66 -21.38
C GLY A 998 -15.97 41.47 -20.02
N ASP A 999 -15.33 42.53 -19.52
CA ASP A 999 -14.56 42.49 -18.28
C ASP A 999 -15.47 42.75 -17.06
N VAL A 1000 -15.67 41.68 -16.28
CA VAL A 1000 -16.49 41.69 -15.05
C VAL A 1000 -15.82 42.51 -13.95
N ASP A 1001 -14.49 42.44 -13.83
CA ASP A 1001 -13.74 43.10 -12.76
C ASP A 1001 -13.53 44.60 -13.09
N GLY A 1002 -13.44 44.94 -14.38
CA GLY A 1002 -13.40 46.31 -14.91
C GLY A 1002 -14.76 47.00 -15.08
N ASN A 1003 -15.88 46.43 -14.59
CA ASN A 1003 -17.25 46.97 -14.68
C ASN A 1003 -17.75 47.29 -16.11
N SER A 1004 -17.18 46.66 -17.14
CA SER A 1004 -17.59 46.86 -18.54
C SER A 1004 -18.39 45.69 -19.12
N ALA A 1005 -18.63 44.65 -18.31
CA ALA A 1005 -19.36 43.46 -18.73
C ALA A 1005 -20.84 43.71 -19.02
N THR A 1006 -21.34 43.00 -20.04
CA THR A 1006 -22.75 42.93 -20.40
C THR A 1006 -23.30 41.53 -20.13
N VAL A 1007 -24.62 41.45 -19.94
CA VAL A 1007 -25.35 40.23 -19.64
C VAL A 1007 -26.52 40.09 -20.61
N SER A 1008 -26.75 38.89 -21.12
CA SER A 1008 -27.89 38.59 -22.01
C SER A 1008 -28.59 37.30 -21.57
N VAL A 1009 -29.88 37.15 -21.88
CA VAL A 1009 -30.65 35.95 -21.53
C VAL A 1009 -30.43 34.89 -22.61
N VAL A 1010 -30.03 33.70 -22.19
CA VAL A 1010 -29.79 32.54 -23.07
C VAL A 1010 -31.03 31.65 -23.13
N ASP A 1011 -31.63 31.34 -21.98
CA ASP A 1011 -32.79 30.44 -21.91
C ASP A 1011 -33.65 30.70 -20.66
N ARG A 1012 -34.92 30.28 -20.69
CA ARG A 1012 -35.89 30.35 -19.58
C ARG A 1012 -36.78 29.10 -19.51
N GLY A 1013 -36.89 28.53 -18.32
CA GLY A 1013 -37.76 27.40 -18.01
C GLY A 1013 -38.70 27.64 -16.83
N GLY A 1014 -39.80 26.89 -16.78
CA GLY A 1014 -40.81 26.97 -15.72
C GLY A 1014 -41.42 28.37 -15.59
N ILE A 1015 -41.59 28.85 -14.35
CA ILE A 1015 -42.22 30.15 -14.08
C ILE A 1015 -41.50 31.33 -14.74
N ALA A 1016 -40.21 31.19 -15.06
CA ALA A 1016 -39.40 32.28 -15.63
C ALA A 1016 -39.83 32.71 -17.04
N ARG A 1017 -40.56 31.85 -17.79
CA ARG A 1017 -41.04 32.16 -19.14
C ARG A 1017 -41.99 33.36 -19.17
N GLU A 1018 -42.75 33.56 -18.10
CA GLU A 1018 -43.75 34.63 -17.98
C GLU A 1018 -43.20 35.87 -17.25
N LEU A 1019 -41.95 35.83 -16.78
CA LEU A 1019 -41.33 36.92 -16.03
C LEU A 1019 -40.58 37.87 -16.96
N THR A 1020 -40.74 39.18 -16.78
CA THR A 1020 -39.94 40.18 -17.50
C THR A 1020 -38.59 40.38 -16.81
N SER A 1021 -37.48 40.19 -17.53
CA SER A 1021 -36.13 40.39 -16.98
C SER A 1021 -35.69 41.85 -17.17
N ARG A 1022 -35.00 42.43 -16.19
CA ARG A 1022 -34.36 43.76 -16.37
C ARG A 1022 -33.39 43.76 -17.55
N VAL A 1023 -32.75 42.62 -17.80
CA VAL A 1023 -31.78 42.43 -18.88
C VAL A 1023 -32.42 42.69 -20.26
N ASP A 1024 -33.73 42.51 -20.38
CA ASP A 1024 -34.47 42.79 -21.62
C ASP A 1024 -34.54 44.30 -21.94
N ARG A 1025 -34.21 45.18 -20.98
CA ARG A 1025 -34.19 46.65 -21.14
C ARG A 1025 -32.80 47.27 -20.95
N ASN A 1026 -31.92 46.63 -20.19
CA ASN A 1026 -30.56 47.10 -19.91
C ASN A 1026 -29.62 45.91 -19.73
N SER A 1027 -28.68 45.77 -20.67
CA SER A 1027 -27.72 44.67 -20.72
C SER A 1027 -26.49 44.88 -19.83
N ASN A 1028 -26.33 46.01 -19.13
CA ASN A 1028 -25.18 46.20 -18.24
C ASN A 1028 -25.25 45.21 -17.05
N LEU A 1029 -24.14 44.51 -16.81
CA LEU A 1029 -24.00 43.60 -15.68
C LEU A 1029 -23.79 44.42 -14.39
N VAL A 1030 -24.88 44.72 -13.68
CA VAL A 1030 -24.86 45.48 -12.43
C VAL A 1030 -25.74 44.87 -11.35
N GLY A 1031 -25.42 45.10 -10.08
CA GLY A 1031 -26.17 44.62 -8.91
C GLY A 1031 -25.83 43.18 -8.53
N THR A 1032 -26.81 42.41 -8.04
CA THR A 1032 -26.59 41.04 -7.54
C THR A 1032 -25.92 40.10 -8.55
N LYS A 1033 -26.25 40.23 -9.84
CA LYS A 1033 -25.63 39.43 -10.90
C LYS A 1033 -24.15 39.78 -11.11
N HIS A 1034 -23.77 41.06 -11.00
CA HIS A 1034 -22.37 41.48 -11.07
C HIS A 1034 -21.57 40.91 -9.90
N ARG A 1035 -22.13 40.99 -8.68
CA ARG A 1035 -21.51 40.41 -7.49
C ARG A 1035 -21.26 38.91 -7.63
N VAL A 1036 -22.26 38.14 -8.05
CA VAL A 1036 -22.11 36.69 -8.28
C VAL A 1036 -21.03 36.40 -9.33
N ALA A 1037 -20.96 37.21 -10.39
CA ALA A 1037 -19.95 37.03 -11.43
C ALA A 1037 -18.54 37.37 -10.97
N SER A 1038 -18.35 38.40 -10.14
CA SER A 1038 -17.05 38.83 -9.63
C SER A 1038 -16.57 37.95 -8.47
N ASP A 1039 -17.44 37.67 -7.50
CA ASP A 1039 -17.14 36.82 -6.33
C ASP A 1039 -17.01 35.33 -6.72
N ARG A 1040 -17.60 34.93 -7.86
CA ARG A 1040 -17.64 33.55 -8.38
C ARG A 1040 -18.19 32.54 -7.37
N ASN A 1041 -19.10 33.00 -6.52
CA ASN A 1041 -19.73 32.19 -5.48
C ASN A 1041 -21.23 32.06 -5.75
N VAL A 1042 -21.79 30.91 -5.36
CA VAL A 1042 -23.24 30.69 -5.34
C VAL A 1042 -23.87 31.66 -4.35
N LEU A 1043 -25.01 32.25 -4.72
CA LEU A 1043 -25.73 33.18 -3.86
C LEU A 1043 -27.22 32.84 -3.80
N VAL A 1044 -27.72 32.63 -2.60
CA VAL A 1044 -29.15 32.54 -2.28
C VAL A 1044 -29.68 33.94 -1.98
N ALA A 1045 -30.79 34.33 -2.61
CA ALA A 1045 -31.36 35.67 -2.42
C ALA A 1045 -32.90 35.69 -2.58
N ARG A 1046 -33.50 36.79 -2.10
CA ARG A 1046 -34.93 37.12 -2.30
C ARG A 1046 -35.08 38.27 -3.28
N GLY A 1047 -35.97 38.14 -4.25
CA GLY A 1047 -36.26 39.15 -5.26
C GLY A 1047 -36.84 40.43 -4.63
N ARG A 1048 -36.25 41.59 -4.92
CA ARG A 1048 -36.64 42.88 -4.30
C ARG A 1048 -38.04 43.38 -4.66
N ARG A 1049 -38.61 42.95 -5.79
CA ARG A 1049 -39.92 43.41 -6.29
C ARG A 1049 -41.03 42.39 -6.13
N ASP A 1050 -40.69 41.12 -6.13
CA ASP A 1050 -41.63 40.00 -6.20
C ASP A 1050 -41.49 39.00 -5.05
N GLY A 1051 -40.53 39.20 -4.15
CA GLY A 1051 -40.34 38.38 -2.95
C GLY A 1051 -39.89 36.94 -3.22
N ARG A 1052 -39.62 36.57 -4.47
CA ARG A 1052 -39.31 35.19 -4.86
C ARG A 1052 -37.90 34.79 -4.44
N THR A 1053 -37.75 33.57 -3.94
CA THR A 1053 -36.47 32.97 -3.57
C THR A 1053 -35.76 32.41 -4.80
N VAL A 1054 -34.48 32.74 -4.93
CA VAL A 1054 -33.65 32.39 -6.08
C VAL A 1054 -32.25 31.97 -5.64
N ILE A 1055 -31.65 31.05 -6.40
CA ILE A 1055 -30.25 30.65 -6.26
C ILE A 1055 -29.52 31.06 -7.53
N PHE A 1056 -28.50 31.90 -7.39
CA PHE A 1056 -27.61 32.31 -8.48
C PHE A 1056 -26.39 31.40 -8.50
N VAL A 1057 -26.17 30.73 -9.63
CA VAL A 1057 -25.07 29.80 -9.86
C VAL A 1057 -24.13 30.41 -10.92
N PRO A 1058 -22.88 30.74 -10.59
CA PRO A 1058 -21.93 31.25 -11.58
C PRO A 1058 -21.46 30.13 -12.52
N GLU A 1059 -21.39 30.42 -13.82
CA GLU A 1059 -20.82 29.53 -14.84
C GLU A 1059 -19.42 30.04 -15.23
N THR A 1060 -18.37 29.32 -14.85
CA THR A 1060 -16.97 29.77 -14.99
C THR A 1060 -16.18 28.92 -15.99
N LYS A 1061 -15.27 29.53 -16.75
CA LYS A 1061 -14.25 28.84 -17.55
C LYS A 1061 -12.87 29.37 -17.17
N GLY A 1062 -12.07 28.55 -16.49
CA GLY A 1062 -10.84 29.03 -15.86
C GLY A 1062 -11.16 30.10 -14.80
N SER A 1063 -10.51 31.25 -14.89
CA SER A 1063 -10.76 32.41 -14.02
C SER A 1063 -11.86 33.35 -14.52
N LEU A 1064 -12.57 33.05 -15.61
CA LEU A 1064 -13.56 33.96 -16.18
C LEU A 1064 -14.99 33.45 -15.93
N THR A 1065 -15.88 34.34 -15.47
CA THR A 1065 -17.31 34.04 -15.41
C THR A 1065 -17.96 34.28 -16.76
N THR A 1066 -18.39 33.20 -17.40
CA THR A 1066 -18.98 33.20 -18.75
C THR A 1066 -20.51 33.24 -18.74
N GLY A 1067 -21.14 33.02 -17.59
CA GLY A 1067 -22.58 33.05 -17.45
C GLY A 1067 -23.05 32.95 -16.00
N ILE A 1068 -24.36 33.06 -15.81
CA ILE A 1068 -25.03 32.84 -14.54
C ILE A 1068 -26.32 32.06 -14.80
N THR A 1069 -26.55 30.99 -14.06
CA THR A 1069 -27.83 30.31 -14.01
C THR A 1069 -28.57 30.69 -12.74
N LEU A 1070 -29.77 31.23 -12.89
CA LEU A 1070 -30.66 31.61 -11.80
C LEU A 1070 -31.76 30.57 -11.68
N LEU A 1071 -31.78 29.82 -10.58
CA LEU A 1071 -32.87 28.90 -10.25
C LEU A 1071 -33.91 29.61 -9.40
N HIS A 1072 -35.18 29.48 -9.78
CA HIS A 1072 -36.31 29.85 -8.94
C HIS A 1072 -36.68 28.66 -8.06
N VAL A 1073 -36.59 28.82 -6.75
CA VAL A 1073 -36.73 27.71 -5.79
C VAL A 1073 -37.78 28.03 -4.73
N LEU A 1074 -38.41 26.99 -4.19
CA LEU A 1074 -39.16 27.05 -2.94
C LEU A 1074 -38.34 26.33 -1.88
N PHE A 1075 -38.04 27.02 -0.78
CA PHE A 1075 -37.41 26.38 0.38
C PHE A 1075 -38.45 25.67 1.24
N HIS A 1076 -38.02 24.67 2.02
CA HIS A 1076 -38.79 24.22 3.16
C HIS A 1076 -39.05 25.41 4.11
N ASP A 1077 -40.21 25.46 4.77
CA ASP A 1077 -40.49 26.54 5.72
C ASP A 1077 -39.51 26.47 6.90
N ARG A 1078 -39.34 25.28 7.47
CA ARG A 1078 -38.40 24.98 8.56
C ARG A 1078 -37.76 23.60 8.36
N LEU A 1079 -36.60 23.39 8.95
CA LEU A 1079 -35.87 22.12 8.94
C LEU A 1079 -35.42 21.75 10.35
N PRO A 1080 -35.17 20.46 10.64
CA PRO A 1080 -34.51 20.06 11.87
C PRO A 1080 -33.17 20.79 12.06
N ALA A 1081 -32.85 21.18 13.29
CA ALA A 1081 -31.67 21.99 13.60
C ALA A 1081 -30.35 21.39 13.06
N ALA A 1082 -30.19 20.06 13.19
CA ALA A 1082 -29.02 19.34 12.68
C ALA A 1082 -28.88 19.46 11.14
N VAL A 1083 -30.00 19.34 10.40
CA VAL A 1083 -30.00 19.48 8.93
C VAL A 1083 -29.68 20.92 8.54
N MET A 1084 -30.28 21.89 9.23
CA MET A 1084 -30.07 23.30 8.93
C MET A 1084 -28.64 23.77 9.26
N ARG A 1085 -28.01 23.22 10.31
CA ARG A 1085 -26.59 23.42 10.61
C ARG A 1085 -25.72 22.99 9.43
N THR A 1086 -25.91 21.78 8.91
CA THR A 1086 -25.14 21.27 7.76
C THR A 1086 -25.31 22.16 6.53
N VAL A 1087 -26.55 22.58 6.23
CA VAL A 1087 -26.85 23.50 5.13
C VAL A 1087 -26.10 24.83 5.30
N LEU A 1088 -26.10 25.42 6.51
CA LEU A 1088 -25.43 26.69 6.79
C LEU A 1088 -23.90 26.58 6.81
N GLN A 1089 -23.34 25.44 7.22
CA GLN A 1089 -21.89 25.18 7.16
C GLN A 1089 -21.44 25.03 5.71
N GLY A 1090 -22.20 24.30 4.89
CA GLY A 1090 -21.92 24.12 3.47
C GLY A 1090 -22.10 25.39 2.63
N TYR A 1091 -22.95 26.32 3.09
CA TYR A 1091 -23.22 27.59 2.41
C TYR A 1091 -22.58 28.79 3.13
N ASP A 1092 -21.43 29.24 2.63
CA ASP A 1092 -20.70 30.46 3.08
C ASP A 1092 -20.27 30.44 4.57
N ASP A 1093 -20.09 29.23 5.12
CA ASP A 1093 -19.77 28.97 6.54
C ASP A 1093 -20.62 29.81 7.52
N ARG A 1094 -21.89 29.98 7.16
CA ARG A 1094 -22.80 30.90 7.85
C ARG A 1094 -23.12 30.44 9.26
N PHE A 1095 -23.05 29.14 9.53
CA PHE A 1095 -23.26 28.60 10.87
C PHE A 1095 -22.22 29.13 11.85
N ASN A 1096 -20.92 28.97 11.56
CA ASN A 1096 -19.87 29.42 12.45
C ASN A 1096 -19.93 30.94 12.66
N ARG A 1097 -20.18 31.71 11.59
CA ARG A 1097 -20.34 33.17 11.69
C ARG A 1097 -21.54 33.59 12.53
N LEU A 1098 -22.64 32.84 12.46
CA LEU A 1098 -23.81 33.06 13.30
C LEU A 1098 -23.51 32.71 14.77
N VAL A 1099 -22.81 31.60 15.02
CA VAL A 1099 -22.34 31.22 16.36
C VAL A 1099 -21.44 32.30 16.95
N ASP A 1100 -20.45 32.78 16.21
CA ASP A 1100 -19.54 33.83 16.65
C ASP A 1100 -20.31 35.11 17.02
N TRP A 1101 -21.22 35.56 16.14
CA TRP A 1101 -21.99 36.77 16.37
C TRP A 1101 -22.96 36.66 17.56
N VAL A 1102 -23.66 35.52 17.70
CA VAL A 1102 -24.59 35.30 18.80
C VAL A 1102 -23.84 35.10 20.11
N THR A 1103 -22.70 34.41 20.12
CA THR A 1103 -21.90 34.24 21.34
C THR A 1103 -21.27 35.57 21.78
N GLU A 1104 -20.91 36.45 20.85
CA GLU A 1104 -20.46 37.81 21.16
C GLU A 1104 -21.56 38.65 21.85
N THR A 1105 -22.83 38.45 21.51
CA THR A 1105 -23.95 39.27 21.99
C THR A 1105 -24.75 38.65 23.15
N GLU A 1106 -24.96 37.34 23.15
CA GLU A 1106 -25.80 36.59 24.11
C GLU A 1106 -24.99 35.61 24.98
N GLY A 1107 -23.67 35.47 24.78
CA GLY A 1107 -22.77 34.64 25.58
C GLY A 1107 -22.86 33.12 25.36
N SER A 1108 -23.89 32.63 24.67
CA SER A 1108 -24.03 31.22 24.27
C SER A 1108 -24.92 31.06 23.05
N PHE A 1109 -24.69 30.01 22.24
CA PHE A 1109 -25.49 29.72 21.05
C PHE A 1109 -26.46 28.55 21.30
N ARG A 1110 -27.77 28.81 21.11
CA ARG A 1110 -28.83 27.80 21.19
C ARG A 1110 -29.08 27.18 19.82
N GLU A 1111 -28.42 26.06 19.53
CA GLU A 1111 -28.50 25.42 18.20
C GLU A 1111 -29.92 24.96 17.83
N ASP A 1112 -30.73 24.57 18.81
CA ASP A 1112 -32.12 24.15 18.61
C ASP A 1112 -33.00 25.23 17.98
N ARG A 1113 -32.69 26.52 18.19
CA ARG A 1113 -33.41 27.63 17.55
C ARG A 1113 -33.27 27.66 16.03
N LEU A 1114 -32.30 26.96 15.44
CA LEU A 1114 -32.23 26.78 13.99
C LEU A 1114 -33.49 26.13 13.41
N ALA A 1115 -34.20 25.30 14.20
CA ALA A 1115 -35.45 24.68 13.78
C ALA A 1115 -36.67 25.63 13.89
N GLU A 1116 -36.52 26.78 14.56
CA GLU A 1116 -37.61 27.74 14.81
C GLU A 1116 -37.65 28.88 13.79
N VAL A 1117 -36.51 29.18 13.16
CA VAL A 1117 -36.37 30.25 12.15
C VAL A 1117 -36.63 29.69 10.76
N SER A 1118 -37.18 30.51 9.85
CA SER A 1118 -37.44 30.05 8.48
C SER A 1118 -36.13 29.78 7.74
N VAL A 1119 -36.10 28.73 6.91
CA VAL A 1119 -34.91 28.38 6.10
C VAL A 1119 -34.49 29.55 5.23
N ALA A 1120 -35.46 30.28 4.65
CA ALA A 1120 -35.20 31.43 3.82
C ALA A 1120 -34.51 32.56 4.58
N ASP A 1121 -34.90 32.81 5.84
CA ASP A 1121 -34.29 33.88 6.64
C ASP A 1121 -32.88 33.51 7.11
N LEU A 1122 -32.65 32.24 7.46
CA LEU A 1122 -31.32 31.72 7.82
C LEU A 1122 -30.31 31.82 6.65
N LEU A 1123 -30.77 31.56 5.42
CA LEU A 1123 -29.94 31.60 4.22
C LEU A 1123 -29.73 33.01 3.65
N ILE A 1124 -30.70 33.92 3.81
CA ILE A 1124 -30.74 35.19 3.06
C ILE A 1124 -30.43 36.42 3.92
N LEU A 1125 -30.90 36.48 5.18
CA LEU A 1125 -30.70 37.68 6.00
C LEU A 1125 -29.22 37.91 6.30
N PRO A 1126 -28.77 39.15 6.52
CA PRO A 1126 -27.44 39.40 7.10
C PRO A 1126 -27.28 38.64 8.43
N ILE A 1127 -26.08 38.12 8.71
CA ILE A 1127 -25.80 37.39 9.97
C ILE A 1127 -26.26 38.19 11.20
N THR A 1128 -26.08 39.50 11.16
CA THR A 1128 -26.48 40.43 12.22
C THR A 1128 -28.00 40.44 12.48
N GLU A 1129 -28.81 40.32 11.43
CA GLU A 1129 -30.28 40.26 11.52
C GLU A 1129 -30.75 38.84 11.85
N THR A 1130 -30.09 37.83 11.29
CA THR A 1130 -30.36 36.42 11.65
C THR A 1130 -30.11 36.18 13.14
N ALA A 1131 -29.06 36.78 13.70
CA ALA A 1131 -28.75 36.68 15.12
C ALA A 1131 -29.82 37.31 16.03
N ASP A 1132 -30.66 38.22 15.55
CA ASP A 1132 -31.73 38.81 16.36
C ASP A 1132 -32.77 37.76 16.80
N HIS A 1133 -32.89 36.64 16.08
CA HIS A 1133 -33.69 35.49 16.50
C HIS A 1133 -33.13 34.77 17.74
N TRP A 1134 -31.87 35.03 18.12
CA TRP A 1134 -31.24 34.52 19.33
C TRP A 1134 -31.31 35.47 20.51
N ARG A 1135 -31.76 36.72 20.31
CA ARG A 1135 -31.90 37.68 21.41
C ARG A 1135 -32.87 37.17 22.46
N THR A 1136 -32.46 37.25 23.71
CA THR A 1136 -33.36 37.04 24.86
C THR A 1136 -34.27 38.27 25.00
N PRO A 1137 -35.60 38.14 25.14
CA PRO A 1137 -36.45 39.31 25.32
C PRO A 1137 -36.02 40.08 26.57
N THR A 1138 -35.55 41.32 26.40
CA THR A 1138 -35.37 42.24 27.51
C THR A 1138 -36.76 42.57 28.06
N THR A 1139 -37.10 42.02 29.22
CA THR A 1139 -38.22 42.51 30.02
C THR A 1139 -37.92 43.94 30.43
N GLY A 1140 -38.33 44.90 29.61
CA GLY A 1140 -38.57 46.27 30.07
C GLY A 1140 -39.78 46.27 31.00
N ASN A 1141 -39.69 47.08 32.07
CA ASN A 1141 -40.79 47.41 32.97
C ASN A 1141 -42.14 47.62 32.28
#